data_AF-A0A8T0EUH8-F1
#
_entry.id   AF-A0A8T0EUH8-F1
#
_cell.length_a   1.000
_cell.length_b   1.000
_cell.length_c   1.000
_cell.angle_alpha   90.00
_cell.angle_beta   90.00
_cell.angle_gamma   90.00
#
_symmetry.space_group_name_H-M   'P 1'
#
loop_
_entity.id
_entity.type
_entity.pdbx_description
1 polymer ?
#
loop_
_entity_poly.entity_id
_entity_poly.type
_entity_poly.pdbx_seq_one_letter_code
_entity_poly.pdbx_strand_id
1 'polypeptide(L)'
;MVSTVFCMLLILSNVFFICYGENEMCENTQSVGGFVNYAGIPAFDSSAADLSKSLTELFLSTLTNTVQNSDILTDVFEISQTTPTNFRRFLYDYIKASATNLGMESPHCAANTAAAAVENYFETLVPPMIVKVFGNTAAKFLLSEGLLNQSNVVSLALSYAEALKDIAKENVKQDNPESKLKALMDGFEKFLTSADLLVASKGQKIASTFANEVKLAGLELGHFSRLFKTVCYHGLGCFYTGPPFFQIPFRLLSLPPLPPDVIRTIFLLFTRRNKNNPVVFPPEKPELILKSEFNSTAWTRILIHGYVDGSYSTNWLFNAKDEILRLADDNVIILDDSTTYLPPRILYQQSVADTRLIGVQLANVVTFLKEKLGVDLNKVHVIGHSLGAHTAGHAGELVPGIGRITGLDPAGPYYRNVPRNVQLDETDAKFVDVIHSNPAPNLLLGLGTLVDGGHINFWPNGGIQRGCALSLLRVLFDEPFPFNLETSFNCRHQRAFEFFIYSFNQMDCLYVGVECTSWSDFVQGKCNCGPDGNKCAVMGMFATPKPPPRRRYYLQVAAERPYCLHQYQIVVFLKTEGNVTNTIERKTSFTMFGEKNLLQKELSLKIDLSIPEQVNTFLFTSFQHLGKIHSVEVCSLSNINNANKAIIKSIEVNYLHPEATKISEKQFCRVPSKKEQKSKEKTVFSSIHCHH
;
A
#
# COMPACT_ATOMS: atom_id res chain seq x y z
N MET A 1 59.35 -12.55 -35.38
CA MET A 1 58.80 -11.33 -34.72
C MET A 1 57.29 -11.34 -34.97
N VAL A 2 56.45 -12.08 -34.24
CA VAL A 2 56.36 -12.30 -32.78
C VAL A 2 56.23 -10.95 -32.07
N SER A 3 55.01 -10.39 -32.00
CA SER A 3 54.14 -10.53 -30.84
C SER A 3 52.96 -9.57 -30.94
N THR A 4 51.87 -10.05 -31.54
CA THR A 4 50.51 -9.50 -31.38
C THR A 4 49.58 -10.58 -30.81
N VAL A 5 50.14 -11.48 -29.98
CA VAL A 5 49.41 -12.51 -29.24
C VAL A 5 50.13 -12.65 -27.88
N PHE A 6 49.83 -11.75 -26.94
CA PHE A 6 50.01 -11.88 -25.48
C PHE A 6 49.56 -10.56 -24.82
N CYS A 7 48.29 -10.20 -25.00
CA CYS A 7 47.63 -9.09 -24.28
C CYS A 7 46.49 -9.62 -23.38
N MET A 8 46.58 -10.90 -23.00
CA MET A 8 45.82 -11.51 -21.92
C MET A 8 46.82 -12.30 -21.07
N LEU A 9 46.72 -12.14 -19.75
CA LEU A 9 47.53 -12.70 -18.65
C LEU A 9 48.59 -11.75 -18.11
N LEU A 10 48.47 -11.50 -16.79
CA LEU A 10 49.33 -10.73 -15.88
C LEU A 10 48.92 -9.28 -15.59
N ILE A 11 47.64 -9.12 -15.25
CA ILE A 11 47.30 -8.46 -13.97
C ILE A 11 47.89 -9.36 -12.87
N LEU A 12 48.99 -8.95 -12.23
CA LEU A 12 49.47 -9.40 -10.91
C LEU A 12 50.90 -8.89 -10.67
N SER A 13 51.03 -7.61 -10.33
CA SER A 13 52.08 -7.13 -9.43
C SER A 13 51.69 -5.75 -8.91
N ASN A 14 51.06 -5.76 -7.73
CA ASN A 14 50.98 -4.61 -6.85
C ASN A 14 52.37 -3.97 -6.72
N VAL A 15 52.49 -2.66 -7.01
CA VAL A 15 53.52 -1.76 -6.43
C VAL A 15 53.24 -0.29 -6.81
N PHE A 16 52.90 0.47 -5.77
CA PHE A 16 53.20 1.88 -5.45
C PHE A 16 52.52 3.06 -6.17
N PHE A 17 51.81 3.86 -5.37
CA PHE A 17 52.08 5.30 -5.24
C PHE A 17 52.17 5.69 -3.75
N ILE A 18 53.36 6.16 -3.34
CA ILE A 18 53.63 6.85 -2.07
C ILE A 18 53.18 8.31 -2.21
N CYS A 19 52.40 8.80 -1.25
CA CYS A 19 52.41 10.20 -0.84
C CYS A 19 52.60 10.22 0.69
N TYR A 20 53.62 10.97 1.13
CA TYR A 20 54.05 11.08 2.53
C TYR A 20 53.05 11.86 3.38
N GLY A 21 52.76 11.34 4.58
CA GLY A 21 52.04 12.00 5.67
C GLY A 21 51.69 11.01 6.78
N GLU A 22 52.59 10.87 7.76
CA GLU A 22 52.48 10.11 9.04
C GLU A 22 51.75 8.74 9.00
N ASN A 23 52.52 7.68 8.74
CA ASN A 23 52.08 6.28 8.78
C ASN A 23 52.09 5.73 10.23
N GLU A 24 50.93 5.52 10.82
CA GLU A 24 50.69 4.29 11.59
C GLU A 24 50.23 3.21 10.60
N MET A 25 51.03 2.15 10.42
CA MET A 25 50.60 0.99 9.64
C MET A 25 49.47 0.29 10.39
N CYS A 26 48.24 0.45 9.92
CA CYS A 26 47.11 -0.35 10.39
C CYS A 26 47.36 -1.81 9.98
N GLU A 27 47.66 -2.69 10.94
CA GLU A 27 47.83 -4.11 10.66
C GLU A 27 46.53 -4.69 10.09
N ASN A 28 46.59 -5.13 8.84
CA ASN A 28 45.54 -5.96 8.24
C ASN A 28 45.51 -7.30 8.99
N THR A 29 44.45 -7.54 9.76
CA THR A 29 44.13 -8.90 10.23
C THR A 29 43.86 -9.79 9.02
N GLN A 30 44.90 -10.54 8.66
CA GLN A 30 44.95 -11.78 7.88
C GLN A 30 43.89 -12.01 6.80
N SER A 31 44.38 -11.92 5.56
CA SER A 31 44.02 -12.82 4.47
C SER A 31 43.93 -14.28 4.94
N VAL A 32 42.73 -14.86 4.97
CA VAL A 32 42.58 -16.32 4.95
C VAL A 32 42.70 -16.77 3.49
N GLY A 33 43.93 -16.78 3.01
CA GLY A 33 44.33 -17.30 1.71
C GLY A 33 45.51 -18.24 1.90
N GLY A 34 45.25 -19.40 2.51
CA GLY A 34 46.21 -20.49 2.65
C GLY A 34 45.66 -21.74 1.98
N PHE A 35 46.30 -22.18 0.89
CA PHE A 35 46.08 -23.50 0.30
C PHE A 35 46.39 -24.57 1.36
N VAL A 36 45.36 -25.21 1.91
CA VAL A 36 45.47 -26.46 2.65
C VAL A 36 45.15 -27.59 1.69
N ASN A 37 46.03 -28.60 1.67
CA ASN A 37 45.89 -29.82 0.89
C ASN A 37 44.47 -30.42 0.97
N TYR A 38 43.88 -30.71 -0.19
CA TYR A 38 42.61 -31.44 -0.33
C TYR A 38 42.78 -32.89 0.13
N ALA A 39 42.47 -33.17 1.39
CA ALA A 39 42.10 -34.50 1.86
C ALA A 39 41.26 -34.38 3.15
N GLY A 40 39.93 -34.37 3.00
CA GLY A 40 38.97 -34.51 4.10
C GLY A 40 38.23 -33.21 4.47
N ILE A 41 37.08 -32.95 3.84
CA ILE A 41 36.09 -31.95 4.28
C ILE A 41 34.79 -32.69 4.66
N PRO A 42 34.25 -32.53 5.88
CA PRO A 42 32.87 -32.90 6.18
C PRO A 42 31.90 -31.88 5.57
N ALA A 43 30.71 -32.33 5.17
CA ALA A 43 29.73 -31.59 4.37
C ALA A 43 29.45 -30.15 4.84
N PHE A 44 29.38 -29.23 3.87
CA PHE A 44 28.96 -27.82 4.02
C PHE A 44 27.46 -27.76 4.30
N ASP A 45 27.05 -27.18 5.44
CA ASP A 45 25.63 -27.05 5.83
C ASP A 45 25.02 -25.78 5.21
N SER A 46 24.26 -25.94 4.13
CA SER A 46 23.55 -24.86 3.42
C SER A 46 22.46 -24.19 4.27
N SER A 47 21.95 -24.87 5.30
CA SER A 47 20.79 -24.39 6.07
C SER A 47 21.11 -23.21 7.00
N ALA A 48 22.31 -23.20 7.60
CA ALA A 48 22.76 -22.12 8.50
C ALA A 48 23.09 -20.83 7.73
N ALA A 49 23.67 -20.97 6.52
CA ALA A 49 23.93 -19.84 5.63
C ALA A 49 22.61 -19.19 5.16
N ASP A 50 21.61 -19.99 4.80
CA ASP A 50 20.29 -19.48 4.40
C ASP A 50 19.56 -18.79 5.56
N LEU A 51 19.67 -19.33 6.78
CA LEU A 51 19.07 -18.72 7.97
C LEU A 51 19.70 -17.37 8.31
N SER A 52 21.03 -17.29 8.29
CA SER A 52 21.76 -16.04 8.56
C SER A 52 21.39 -14.92 7.58
N LYS A 53 21.28 -15.27 6.29
CA LYS A 53 20.83 -14.36 5.24
C LYS A 53 19.40 -13.88 5.49
N SER A 54 18.48 -14.80 5.77
CA SER A 54 17.07 -14.51 6.07
C SER A 54 16.90 -13.55 7.26
N LEU A 55 17.70 -13.68 8.31
CA LEU A 55 17.64 -12.79 9.48
C LEU A 55 18.09 -11.36 9.15
N THR A 56 19.20 -11.20 8.43
CA THR A 56 19.68 -9.86 8.04
C THR A 56 18.73 -9.16 7.07
N GLU A 57 18.10 -9.89 6.15
CA GLU A 57 17.07 -9.37 5.25
C GLU A 57 15.79 -8.96 5.99
N LEU A 58 15.36 -9.74 6.99
CA LEU A 58 14.21 -9.39 7.82
C LEU A 58 14.48 -8.15 8.70
N PHE A 59 15.68 -8.02 9.26
CA PHE A 59 16.10 -6.82 9.98
C PHE A 59 16.06 -5.59 9.07
N LEU A 60 16.72 -5.68 7.90
CA LEU A 60 16.82 -4.57 6.95
C LEU A 60 15.45 -4.16 6.42
N SER A 61 14.58 -5.12 6.07
CA SER A 61 13.23 -4.83 5.58
C SER A 61 12.36 -4.19 6.66
N THR A 62 12.46 -4.64 7.91
CA THR A 62 11.76 -4.02 9.05
C THR A 62 12.23 -2.58 9.26
N LEU A 63 13.54 -2.35 9.28
CA LEU A 63 14.12 -1.00 9.42
C LEU A 63 13.69 -0.10 8.26
N THR A 64 13.81 -0.59 7.02
CA THR A 64 13.44 0.16 5.81
C THR A 64 11.97 0.55 5.84
N ASN A 65 11.09 -0.38 6.18
CA ASN A 65 9.66 -0.11 6.31
C ASN A 65 9.37 0.91 7.42
N THR A 66 10.12 0.86 8.53
CA THR A 66 9.95 1.82 9.64
C THR A 66 10.40 3.22 9.25
N VAL A 67 11.54 3.34 8.54
CA VAL A 67 12.04 4.61 7.99
C VAL A 67 11.03 5.19 7.01
N GLN A 68 10.57 4.40 6.04
CA GLN A 68 9.60 4.82 5.02
C GLN A 68 8.24 5.25 5.60
N ASN A 69 7.90 4.80 6.81
CA ASN A 69 6.65 5.15 7.47
C ASN A 69 6.76 6.30 8.47
N SER A 70 7.93 6.95 8.59
CA SER A 70 8.20 8.03 9.54
C SER A 70 8.85 9.23 8.84
N ASP A 71 8.17 10.38 8.86
CA ASP A 71 8.66 11.60 8.20
C ASP A 71 10.00 12.06 8.78
N ILE A 72 10.15 11.97 10.11
CA ILE A 72 11.40 12.30 10.83
C ILE A 72 12.56 11.41 10.36
N LEU A 73 12.32 10.09 10.25
CA LEU A 73 13.38 9.17 9.83
C LEU A 73 13.69 9.33 8.35
N THR A 74 12.66 9.57 7.52
CA THR A 74 12.84 9.84 6.09
C THR A 74 13.73 11.06 5.89
N ASP A 75 13.49 12.15 6.63
CA ASP A 75 14.32 13.35 6.57
C ASP A 75 15.78 13.12 7.04
N VAL A 76 15.98 12.36 8.10
CA VAL A 76 17.34 12.04 8.63
C VAL A 76 18.18 11.26 7.62
N PHE A 77 17.57 10.31 6.90
CA PHE A 77 18.25 9.56 5.84
C PHE A 77 18.35 10.34 4.51
N GLU A 78 17.70 11.50 4.41
CA GLU A 78 17.78 12.40 3.25
C GLU A 78 19.04 13.24 3.26
N ILE A 79 20.17 12.58 2.96
CA ILE A 79 21.50 13.19 2.87
C ILE A 79 21.99 13.37 1.42
N SER A 80 21.07 13.36 0.44
CA SER A 80 21.43 13.48 -0.98
C SER A 80 22.11 14.81 -1.35
N GLN A 81 21.95 15.84 -0.51
CA GLN A 81 22.63 17.12 -0.66
C GLN A 81 24.13 17.06 -0.26
N THR A 82 24.58 15.98 0.38
CA THR A 82 25.97 15.79 0.82
C THR A 82 26.78 15.09 -0.27
N THR A 83 27.95 15.62 -0.60
CA THR A 83 28.90 14.95 -1.51
C THR A 83 29.59 13.76 -0.83
N PRO A 84 29.97 12.69 -1.56
CA PRO A 84 30.74 11.59 -0.99
C PRO A 84 32.02 12.02 -0.27
N THR A 85 32.72 13.04 -0.78
CA THR A 85 33.92 13.63 -0.14
C THR A 85 33.59 14.27 1.21
N ASN A 86 32.50 15.03 1.31
CA ASN A 86 32.07 15.64 2.57
C ASN A 86 31.61 14.58 3.56
N PHE A 87 30.90 13.54 3.10
CA PHE A 87 30.50 12.43 3.95
C PHE A 87 31.68 11.61 4.46
N ARG A 88 32.69 11.35 3.61
CA ARG A 88 33.95 10.72 4.03
C ARG A 88 34.62 11.53 5.13
N ARG A 89 34.79 12.84 4.93
CA ARG A 89 35.45 13.72 5.91
C ARG A 89 34.72 13.67 7.24
N PHE A 90 33.40 13.85 7.21
CA PHE A 90 32.56 13.77 8.39
C PHE A 90 32.70 12.42 9.11
N LEU A 91 32.60 11.30 8.38
CA LEU A 91 32.74 9.96 8.96
C LEU A 91 34.10 9.75 9.60
N TYR A 92 35.18 10.21 8.95
CA TYR A 92 36.52 10.09 9.49
C TYR A 92 36.64 10.82 10.83
N ASP A 93 36.27 12.10 10.86
CA ASP A 93 36.38 12.94 12.04
C ASP A 93 35.50 12.42 13.18
N TYR A 94 34.27 12.00 12.86
CA TYR A 94 33.32 11.44 13.83
C TYR A 94 33.83 10.12 14.43
N ILE A 95 34.20 9.14 13.59
CA ILE A 95 34.62 7.81 14.06
C ILE A 95 35.92 7.92 14.84
N LYS A 96 36.85 8.79 14.41
CA LYS A 96 38.10 9.03 15.13
C LYS A 96 37.80 9.56 16.54
N ALA A 97 36.94 10.58 16.67
CA ALA A 97 36.59 11.15 17.95
C ALA A 97 35.90 10.13 18.87
N SER A 98 34.94 9.36 18.36
CA SER A 98 34.26 8.30 19.11
C SER A 98 35.22 7.19 19.56
N ALA A 99 36.07 6.70 18.66
CA ALA A 99 37.07 5.68 18.96
C ALA A 99 38.09 6.15 20.01
N THR A 100 38.51 7.42 19.97
CA THR A 100 39.37 8.02 21.00
C THR A 100 38.66 8.05 22.35
N ASN A 101 37.38 8.46 22.40
CA ASN A 101 36.61 8.51 23.64
C ASN A 101 36.39 7.12 24.25
N LEU A 102 36.30 6.07 23.43
CA LEU A 102 36.20 4.69 23.87
C LEU A 102 37.54 4.11 24.36
N GLY A 103 38.67 4.81 24.15
CA GLY A 103 40.00 4.33 24.54
C GLY A 103 40.57 3.27 23.59
N MET A 104 40.23 3.32 22.30
CA MET A 104 40.83 2.43 21.30
C MET A 104 42.32 2.72 21.11
N GLU A 105 43.14 1.68 20.96
CA GLU A 105 44.60 1.83 20.74
C GLU A 105 44.92 2.50 19.40
N SER A 106 44.11 2.27 18.35
CA SER A 106 44.32 2.87 17.02
C SER A 106 43.03 3.50 16.45
N PRO A 107 42.54 4.63 17.00
CA PRO A 107 41.31 5.29 16.55
C PRO A 107 41.35 5.71 15.08
N HIS A 108 42.54 6.09 14.59
CA HIS A 108 42.78 6.47 13.21
C HIS A 108 42.55 5.32 12.21
N CYS A 109 42.86 4.09 12.61
CA CYS A 109 42.69 2.92 11.74
C CYS A 109 41.21 2.57 11.52
N ALA A 110 40.40 2.64 12.58
CA ALA A 110 38.95 2.44 12.47
C ALA A 110 38.31 3.53 11.59
N ALA A 111 38.68 4.79 11.82
CA ALA A 111 38.20 5.93 11.05
C ALA A 111 38.58 5.83 9.56
N ASN A 112 39.84 5.54 9.25
CA ASN A 112 40.31 5.37 7.87
C ASN A 112 39.60 4.21 7.17
N THR A 113 39.43 3.07 7.86
CA THR A 113 38.79 1.86 7.29
C THR A 113 37.37 2.17 6.83
N ALA A 114 36.56 2.81 7.69
CA ALA A 114 35.17 3.14 7.37
C ALA A 114 35.07 4.27 6.33
N ALA A 115 35.85 5.34 6.48
CA ALA A 115 35.75 6.52 5.63
C ALA A 115 36.27 6.28 4.21
N ALA A 116 37.38 5.54 4.04
CA ALA A 116 37.98 5.28 2.72
C ALA A 116 37.06 4.48 1.78
N ALA A 117 36.13 3.68 2.32
CA ALA A 117 35.17 2.95 1.49
C ALA A 117 34.21 3.89 0.75
N VAL A 118 33.89 5.05 1.31
CA VAL A 118 32.88 5.97 0.73
C VAL A 118 33.35 6.55 -0.60
N GLU A 119 34.57 7.08 -0.68
CA GLU A 119 35.09 7.68 -1.92
C GLU A 119 35.30 6.66 -3.04
N ASN A 120 35.62 5.42 -2.69
CA ASN A 120 35.90 4.38 -3.67
C ASN A 120 34.64 3.79 -4.31
N TYR A 121 33.48 3.91 -3.65
CA TYR A 121 32.27 3.19 -4.06
C TYR A 121 31.02 4.06 -4.20
N PHE A 122 31.00 5.29 -3.67
CA PHE A 122 29.86 6.21 -3.81
C PHE A 122 30.19 7.40 -4.71
N GLU A 123 29.44 7.54 -5.80
CA GLU A 123 29.39 8.76 -6.63
C GLU A 123 28.32 9.74 -6.15
N THR A 124 27.20 9.22 -5.63
CA THR A 124 26.08 9.97 -5.04
C THR A 124 25.55 9.23 -3.82
N LEU A 125 25.16 9.97 -2.79
CA LEU A 125 24.52 9.42 -1.60
C LEU A 125 23.01 9.46 -1.79
N VAL A 126 22.32 8.33 -1.73
CA VAL A 126 20.86 8.27 -1.83
C VAL A 126 20.29 7.54 -0.62
N PRO A 127 19.12 7.94 -0.08
CA PRO A 127 18.61 7.42 1.19
C PRO A 127 18.56 5.88 1.27
N PRO A 128 18.10 5.14 0.24
CA PRO A 128 18.09 3.68 0.30
C PRO A 128 19.47 3.04 0.43
N MET A 129 20.51 3.64 -0.16
CA MET A 129 21.90 3.16 0.02
C MET A 129 22.30 3.30 1.49
N ILE A 130 22.01 4.45 2.09
CA ILE A 130 22.43 4.77 3.46
C ILE A 130 21.67 3.91 4.47
N VAL A 131 20.35 3.77 4.31
CA VAL A 131 19.54 2.82 5.11
C VAL A 131 20.10 1.41 5.01
N LYS A 132 20.48 0.96 3.80
CA LYS A 132 21.07 -0.36 3.59
C LYS A 132 22.42 -0.51 4.28
N VAL A 133 23.33 0.45 4.14
CA VAL A 133 24.65 0.43 4.80
C VAL A 133 24.49 0.33 6.31
N PHE A 134 23.74 1.24 6.92
CA PHE A 134 23.57 1.27 8.37
C PHE A 134 22.77 0.07 8.89
N GLY A 135 21.69 -0.31 8.20
CA GLY A 135 20.86 -1.45 8.57
C GLY A 135 21.60 -2.79 8.50
N ASN A 136 22.34 -3.03 7.40
CA ASN A 136 23.14 -4.24 7.29
C ASN A 136 24.33 -4.25 8.24
N THR A 137 24.95 -3.09 8.48
CA THR A 137 26.05 -3.00 9.46
C THR A 137 25.55 -3.41 10.84
N ALA A 138 24.41 -2.86 11.29
CA ALA A 138 23.77 -3.26 12.55
C ALA A 138 23.44 -4.75 12.57
N ALA A 139 22.71 -5.24 11.56
CA ALA A 139 22.23 -6.62 11.52
C ALA A 139 23.38 -7.65 11.48
N LYS A 140 24.36 -7.45 10.61
CA LYS A 140 25.51 -8.36 10.46
C LYS A 140 26.40 -8.33 11.69
N PHE A 141 26.57 -7.15 12.30
CA PHE A 141 27.34 -7.05 13.52
C PHE A 141 26.64 -7.79 14.68
N LEU A 142 25.34 -7.54 14.91
CA LEU A 142 24.54 -8.27 15.92
C LEU A 142 24.56 -9.79 15.71
N LEU A 143 24.43 -10.22 14.46
CA LEU A 143 24.50 -11.63 14.09
C LEU A 143 25.88 -12.22 14.41
N SER A 144 26.96 -11.49 14.11
CA SER A 144 28.32 -11.92 14.40
C SER A 144 28.65 -11.98 15.90
N GLU A 145 27.86 -11.31 16.73
CA GLU A 145 27.94 -11.34 18.20
C GLU A 145 26.96 -12.37 18.81
N GLY A 146 26.22 -13.11 17.98
CA GLY A 146 25.24 -14.11 18.43
C GLY A 146 23.96 -13.51 19.03
N LEU A 147 23.72 -12.22 18.83
CA LEU A 147 22.60 -11.49 19.42
C LEU A 147 21.37 -11.40 18.52
N LEU A 148 21.52 -11.63 17.21
CA LEU A 148 20.41 -11.61 16.25
C LEU A 148 19.84 -13.01 16.01
N ASN A 149 18.54 -13.20 16.24
CA ASN A 149 17.83 -14.46 15.98
C ASN A 149 16.37 -14.22 15.56
N GLN A 150 15.65 -15.28 15.19
CA GLN A 150 14.27 -15.17 14.67
C GLN A 150 13.30 -14.52 15.66
N SER A 151 13.52 -14.64 16.96
CA SER A 151 12.60 -14.13 17.98
C SER A 151 12.77 -12.64 18.27
N ASN A 152 13.94 -12.05 17.99
CA ASN A 152 14.26 -10.67 18.35
C ASN A 152 14.63 -9.76 17.16
N VAL A 153 14.74 -10.31 15.94
CA VAL A 153 15.12 -9.55 14.73
C VAL A 153 14.23 -8.34 14.48
N VAL A 154 12.91 -8.47 14.62
CA VAL A 154 11.96 -7.37 14.42
C VAL A 154 12.07 -6.34 15.54
N SER A 155 12.14 -6.76 16.81
CA SER A 155 12.21 -5.84 17.94
C SER A 155 13.53 -5.06 17.98
N LEU A 156 14.65 -5.69 17.62
CA LEU A 156 15.94 -5.01 17.50
C LEU A 156 15.96 -4.00 16.34
N ALA A 157 15.36 -4.32 15.20
CA ALA A 157 15.24 -3.37 14.09
C ALA A 157 14.38 -2.15 14.46
N LEU A 158 13.27 -2.37 15.18
CA LEU A 158 12.42 -1.28 15.70
C LEU A 158 13.13 -0.46 16.78
N SER A 159 13.89 -1.09 17.67
CA SER A 159 14.71 -0.41 18.68
C SER A 159 15.76 0.50 18.03
N TYR A 160 16.41 0.02 16.97
CA TYR A 160 17.34 0.83 16.20
C TYR A 160 16.65 2.05 15.56
N ALA A 161 15.49 1.85 14.95
CA ALA A 161 14.71 2.93 14.37
C ALA A 161 14.27 3.98 15.42
N GLU A 162 13.92 3.56 16.63
CA GLU A 162 13.54 4.49 17.71
C GLU A 162 14.76 5.26 18.24
N ALA A 163 15.93 4.62 18.37
CA ALA A 163 17.17 5.30 18.74
C ALA A 163 17.52 6.43 17.75
N LEU A 164 17.40 6.16 16.44
CA LEU A 164 17.56 7.18 15.39
C LEU A 164 16.54 8.30 15.52
N LYS A 165 15.26 7.95 15.75
CA LYS A 165 14.16 8.92 15.83
C LYS A 165 14.28 9.85 17.04
N ASP A 166 14.72 9.34 18.18
CA ASP A 166 14.95 10.13 19.39
C ASP A 166 16.02 11.19 19.17
N ILE A 167 17.18 10.78 18.66
CA ILE A 167 18.29 11.68 18.35
C ILE A 167 17.87 12.72 17.29
N ALA A 168 17.12 12.28 16.28
CA ALA A 168 16.63 13.16 15.23
C ALA A 168 15.73 14.28 15.75
N LYS A 169 14.83 14.00 16.70
CA LYS A 169 13.95 15.01 17.31
C LYS A 169 14.73 16.08 18.08
N GLU A 170 15.88 15.71 18.65
CA GLU A 170 16.73 16.62 19.42
C GLU A 170 17.59 17.52 18.51
N ASN A 171 18.12 16.96 17.40
CA ASN A 171 19.16 17.59 16.59
C ASN A 171 18.69 18.18 15.23
N VAL A 172 17.58 17.70 14.66
CA VAL A 172 17.11 18.09 13.30
C VAL A 172 16.19 19.32 13.35
N LYS A 173 16.55 20.34 14.14
CA LYS A 173 15.83 21.63 14.20
C LYS A 173 16.36 22.67 13.20
N GLN A 174 17.45 22.36 12.50
CA GLN A 174 18.02 23.17 11.44
C GLN A 174 18.27 22.24 10.26
N ASP A 175 17.71 22.57 9.09
CA ASP A 175 17.87 21.83 7.82
C ASP A 175 19.31 21.97 7.29
N ASN A 176 20.26 21.40 8.04
CA ASN A 176 21.69 21.38 7.75
C ASN A 176 22.10 19.93 7.46
N PRO A 177 22.71 19.62 6.31
CA PRO A 177 23.18 18.26 6.00
C PRO A 177 24.09 17.65 7.07
N GLU A 178 24.91 18.45 7.77
CA GLU A 178 25.80 17.96 8.82
C GLU A 178 25.06 17.51 10.09
N SER A 179 23.95 18.16 10.45
CA SER A 179 23.13 17.76 11.60
C SER A 179 22.41 16.42 11.33
N LYS A 180 21.98 16.19 10.08
CA LYS A 180 21.41 14.91 9.64
C LYS A 180 22.44 13.78 9.70
N LEU A 181 23.66 14.02 9.22
CA LEU A 181 24.77 13.06 9.34
C LEU A 181 25.11 12.74 10.81
N LYS A 182 25.15 13.77 11.66
CA LYS A 182 25.38 13.57 13.10
C LYS A 182 24.26 12.75 13.73
N ALA A 183 23.01 13.04 13.40
CA ALA A 183 21.86 12.29 13.92
C ALA A 183 21.91 10.80 13.53
N LEU A 184 22.33 10.47 12.30
CA LEU A 184 22.55 9.09 11.86
C LEU A 184 23.60 8.37 12.70
N MET A 185 24.76 9.02 12.91
CA MET A 185 25.87 8.43 13.66
C MET A 185 25.56 8.30 15.16
N ASP A 186 25.06 9.36 15.79
CA ASP A 186 24.65 9.37 17.20
C ASP A 186 23.56 8.31 17.45
N GLY A 187 22.60 8.16 16.53
CA GLY A 187 21.54 7.16 16.65
C GLY A 187 22.05 5.72 16.54
N PHE A 188 23.02 5.48 15.66
CA PHE A 188 23.72 4.19 15.57
C PHE A 188 24.53 3.88 16.83
N GLU A 189 25.25 4.86 17.38
CA GLU A 189 25.98 4.71 18.65
C GLU A 189 25.06 4.48 19.83
N LYS A 190 23.94 5.22 19.92
CA LYS A 190 22.92 5.04 20.96
C LYS A 190 22.36 3.62 20.91
N PHE A 191 22.07 3.11 19.72
CA PHE A 191 21.61 1.73 19.54
C PHE A 191 22.65 0.70 20.00
N LEU A 192 23.91 0.82 19.56
CA LEU A 192 24.97 -0.11 19.98
C LEU A 192 25.27 -0.03 21.47
N THR A 193 25.24 1.17 22.05
CA THR A 193 25.41 1.38 23.50
C THR A 193 24.29 0.70 24.27
N SER A 194 23.03 0.82 23.81
CA SER A 194 21.88 0.17 24.47
C SER A 194 21.94 -1.36 24.46
N ALA A 195 22.78 -1.95 23.62
CA ALA A 195 23.02 -3.39 23.52
C ALA A 195 24.35 -3.82 24.16
N ASP A 196 25.04 -2.94 24.89
CA ASP A 196 26.39 -3.16 25.46
C ASP A 196 27.45 -3.57 24.41
N LEU A 197 27.28 -3.06 23.18
CA LEU A 197 28.10 -3.43 22.03
C LEU A 197 29.14 -2.38 21.63
N LEU A 198 29.00 -1.14 22.09
CA LEU A 198 29.93 -0.05 21.77
C LEU A 198 31.11 -0.03 22.76
N VAL A 199 32.10 -0.88 22.53
CA VAL A 199 33.33 -0.99 23.35
C VAL A 199 34.58 -0.97 22.47
N ALA A 200 35.71 -0.50 23.03
CA ALA A 200 36.97 -0.32 22.29
C ALA A 200 37.41 -1.55 21.49
N SER A 201 37.31 -2.75 22.10
CA SER A 201 37.71 -4.01 21.47
C SER A 201 36.89 -4.38 20.23
N LYS A 202 35.70 -3.81 20.07
CA LYS A 202 34.80 -4.10 18.94
C LYS A 202 34.80 -3.02 17.87
N GLY A 203 35.35 -1.83 18.14
CA GLY A 203 35.33 -0.69 17.23
C GLY A 203 35.90 -0.98 15.84
N GLN A 204 37.01 -1.72 15.75
CA GLN A 204 37.61 -2.09 14.47
C GLN A 204 36.73 -3.06 13.65
N LYS A 205 36.01 -3.97 14.32
CA LYS A 205 35.07 -4.91 13.69
C LYS A 205 33.82 -4.19 13.17
N ILE A 206 33.33 -3.19 13.90
CA ILE A 206 32.22 -2.34 13.45
C ILE A 206 32.65 -1.53 12.21
N ALA A 207 33.82 -0.90 12.26
CA ALA A 207 34.35 -0.10 11.15
C ALA A 207 34.59 -0.93 9.87
N SER A 208 35.13 -2.15 9.99
CA SER A 208 35.34 -3.03 8.84
C SER A 208 34.02 -3.60 8.29
N THR A 209 33.05 -3.90 9.16
CA THR A 209 31.69 -4.30 8.73
C THR A 209 31.03 -3.16 7.94
N PHE A 210 31.09 -1.93 8.46
CA PHE A 210 30.57 -0.75 7.78
C PHE A 210 31.25 -0.53 6.41
N ALA A 211 32.57 -0.59 6.35
CA ALA A 211 33.34 -0.45 5.10
C ALA A 211 32.93 -1.48 4.05
N ASN A 212 32.72 -2.74 4.45
CA ASN A 212 32.24 -3.80 3.57
C ASN A 212 30.81 -3.53 3.06
N GLU A 213 29.91 -3.04 3.91
CA GLU A 213 28.55 -2.69 3.47
C GLU A 213 28.52 -1.46 2.56
N VAL A 214 29.38 -0.47 2.78
CA VAL A 214 29.56 0.66 1.85
C VAL A 214 30.01 0.15 0.48
N LYS A 215 31.01 -0.74 0.45
CA LYS A 215 31.47 -1.37 -0.79
C LYS A 215 30.35 -2.14 -1.51
N LEU A 216 29.61 -2.99 -0.79
CA LEU A 216 28.52 -3.77 -1.36
C LEU A 216 27.38 -2.87 -1.86
N ALA A 217 26.98 -1.86 -1.08
CA ALA A 217 25.94 -0.91 -1.48
C ALA A 217 26.38 -0.08 -2.70
N GLY A 218 27.64 0.31 -2.79
CA GLY A 218 28.17 1.07 -3.92
C GLY A 218 28.34 0.22 -5.18
N LEU A 219 28.74 -1.04 -5.04
CA LEU A 219 28.76 -1.98 -6.16
C LEU A 219 27.35 -2.31 -6.66
N GLU A 220 26.36 -2.43 -5.78
CA GLU A 220 24.99 -2.74 -6.18
C GLU A 220 24.22 -1.52 -6.72
N LEU A 221 24.36 -0.33 -6.13
CA LEU A 221 23.56 0.85 -6.46
C LEU A 221 24.35 1.96 -7.17
N GLY A 222 25.67 2.04 -6.98
CA GLY A 222 26.55 3.03 -7.63
C GLY A 222 26.75 2.79 -9.13
N HIS A 223 26.57 1.56 -9.62
CA HIS A 223 26.45 1.33 -11.06
C HIS A 223 25.18 1.98 -11.66
N PHE A 224 24.10 2.08 -10.87
CA PHE A 224 22.84 2.68 -11.32
C PHE A 224 22.83 4.22 -11.19
N SER A 225 23.64 4.82 -10.31
CA SER A 225 23.68 6.30 -10.18
C SER A 225 24.04 7.00 -11.48
N ARG A 226 24.90 6.38 -12.30
CA ARG A 226 25.26 6.86 -13.65
C ARG A 226 24.09 6.85 -14.63
N LEU A 227 23.03 6.10 -14.36
CA LEU A 227 21.80 6.05 -15.16
C LEU A 227 20.77 7.09 -14.71
N PHE A 228 20.92 7.67 -13.51
CA PHE A 228 20.00 8.68 -13.01
C PHE A 228 20.20 10.00 -13.74
N LYS A 229 19.08 10.65 -14.09
CA LYS A 229 19.04 11.90 -14.85
C LYS A 229 18.10 12.85 -14.15
N THR A 230 18.35 14.14 -14.32
CA THR A 230 17.41 15.21 -13.99
C THR A 230 17.03 15.93 -15.28
N VAL A 231 15.74 16.02 -15.58
CA VAL A 231 15.22 16.78 -16.72
C VAL A 231 14.32 17.88 -16.19
N CYS A 232 14.49 19.10 -16.67
CA CYS A 232 13.71 20.26 -16.24
C CYS A 232 12.88 20.81 -17.39
N TYR A 233 11.65 21.20 -17.08
CA TYR A 233 10.73 21.83 -18.03
C TYR A 233 10.33 23.21 -17.51
N HIS A 234 10.35 24.21 -18.40
CA HIS A 234 10.08 25.59 -18.03
C HIS A 234 8.70 25.73 -17.38
N GLY A 235 8.65 26.28 -16.16
CA GLY A 235 7.41 26.46 -15.39
C GLY A 235 6.81 25.18 -14.77
N LEU A 236 7.46 24.02 -14.94
CA LEU A 236 7.00 22.73 -14.41
C LEU A 236 8.03 22.05 -13.49
N GLY A 237 9.17 22.70 -13.25
CA GLY A 237 10.22 22.20 -12.35
C GLY A 237 11.10 21.11 -12.97
N CYS A 238 11.78 20.35 -12.11
CA CYS A 238 12.76 19.36 -12.48
C CYS A 238 12.38 17.96 -11.97
N PHE A 239 12.65 16.94 -12.79
CA PHE A 239 12.27 15.56 -12.55
C PHE A 239 13.53 14.70 -12.49
N TYR A 240 13.92 14.34 -11.27
CA TYR A 240 15.00 13.39 -10.99
C TYR A 240 14.53 11.94 -11.16
N THR A 241 15.33 11.07 -11.77
CA THR A 241 14.98 9.66 -12.01
C THR A 241 15.59 8.68 -10.99
N GLY A 242 16.49 9.12 -10.12
CA GLY A 242 17.00 8.27 -9.04
C GLY A 242 15.99 8.08 -7.89
N PRO A 243 16.41 7.48 -6.77
CA PRO A 243 15.56 7.32 -5.58
C PRO A 243 14.95 8.66 -5.12
N PRO A 244 13.70 8.66 -4.61
CA PRO A 244 12.83 7.50 -4.37
C PRO A 244 12.13 6.94 -5.63
N PHE A 245 12.31 7.58 -6.80
CA PHE A 245 11.69 7.17 -8.07
C PHE A 245 12.42 6.02 -8.77
N PHE A 246 13.54 5.56 -8.22
CA PHE A 246 14.21 4.30 -8.59
C PHE A 246 14.36 3.46 -7.32
N GLN A 247 13.95 2.19 -7.38
CA GLN A 247 14.04 1.29 -6.24
C GLN A 247 14.17 -0.16 -6.69
N ILE A 248 15.19 -0.86 -6.19
CA ILE A 248 15.36 -2.29 -6.45
C ILE A 248 14.54 -3.10 -5.43
N PRO A 249 13.81 -4.15 -5.83
CA PRO A 249 13.54 -4.61 -7.20
C PRO A 249 12.25 -4.01 -7.81
N PHE A 250 11.54 -3.14 -7.11
CA PHE A 250 10.13 -2.79 -7.43
C PHE A 250 9.94 -1.72 -8.52
N ARG A 251 10.96 -0.90 -8.79
CA ARG A 251 10.99 0.20 -9.76
C ARG A 251 12.38 0.32 -10.39
N LEU A 252 12.74 -0.67 -11.22
CA LEU A 252 14.08 -0.84 -11.81
C LEU A 252 14.38 0.08 -13.00
N LEU A 253 13.35 0.62 -13.68
CA LEU A 253 13.54 1.51 -14.82
C LEU A 253 12.75 2.80 -14.61
N SER A 254 13.42 3.80 -14.02
CA SER A 254 12.86 5.14 -13.86
C SER A 254 13.24 6.01 -15.04
N LEU A 255 12.28 6.30 -15.91
CA LEU A 255 12.45 7.19 -17.05
C LEU A 255 12.16 8.65 -16.63
N PRO A 256 12.77 9.65 -17.28
CA PRO A 256 12.31 11.02 -17.14
C PRO A 256 10.93 11.16 -17.82
N PRO A 257 10.03 12.03 -17.30
CA PRO A 257 8.80 12.34 -18.01
C PRO A 257 9.08 12.87 -19.42
N LEU A 258 8.22 12.57 -20.39
CA LEU A 258 8.30 13.15 -21.73
C LEU A 258 8.08 14.67 -21.69
N PRO A 259 8.56 15.41 -22.71
CA PRO A 259 8.28 16.84 -22.82
C PRO A 259 6.78 17.15 -22.87
N PRO A 260 6.30 18.26 -22.28
CA PRO A 260 4.87 18.62 -22.26
C PRO A 260 4.20 18.67 -23.64
N ASP A 261 4.93 19.12 -24.67
CA ASP A 261 4.50 19.20 -26.06
C ASP A 261 4.38 17.84 -26.76
N VAL A 262 5.00 16.81 -26.17
CA VAL A 262 4.87 15.39 -26.54
C VAL A 262 3.77 14.72 -25.74
N ILE A 263 3.60 15.06 -24.47
CA ILE A 263 2.52 14.52 -23.63
C ILE A 263 1.15 15.02 -24.09
N ARG A 264 1.06 16.33 -24.38
CA ARG A 264 -0.15 17.03 -24.87
C ARG A 264 -1.38 16.80 -24.00
N THR A 265 -1.21 16.98 -22.69
CA THR A 265 -2.32 17.03 -21.74
C THR A 265 -3.33 18.10 -22.15
N ILE A 266 -4.61 17.74 -22.12
CA ILE A 266 -5.72 18.66 -22.32
C ILE A 266 -6.73 18.53 -21.19
N PHE A 267 -7.42 19.62 -20.90
CA PHE A 267 -8.52 19.67 -19.95
C PHE A 267 -9.82 19.95 -20.69
N LEU A 268 -10.85 19.17 -20.39
CA LEU A 268 -12.19 19.28 -20.97
C LEU A 268 -13.17 19.69 -19.87
N LEU A 269 -13.59 20.96 -19.87
CA LEU A 269 -14.56 21.48 -18.90
C LEU A 269 -16.00 21.29 -19.38
N PHE A 270 -16.78 20.62 -18.54
CA PHE A 270 -18.21 20.42 -18.67
C PHE A 270 -18.97 21.02 -17.47
N THR A 271 -20.16 21.50 -17.75
CA THR A 271 -21.18 21.94 -16.81
C THR A 271 -22.53 21.46 -17.33
N ARG A 272 -23.63 21.68 -16.60
CA ARG A 272 -24.97 21.38 -17.12
C ARG A 272 -25.28 22.16 -18.41
N ARG A 273 -24.72 23.36 -18.56
CA ARG A 273 -24.98 24.27 -19.70
C ARG A 273 -24.26 23.85 -20.98
N ASN A 274 -23.11 23.19 -20.86
CA ASN A 274 -22.30 22.74 -21.99
C ASN A 274 -22.00 21.23 -21.95
N LYS A 275 -22.96 20.43 -21.46
CA LYS A 275 -22.80 18.99 -21.18
C LYS A 275 -22.21 18.15 -22.33
N ASN A 276 -22.47 18.55 -23.58
CA ASN A 276 -22.03 17.83 -24.79
C ASN A 276 -20.86 18.50 -25.53
N ASN A 277 -20.56 19.77 -25.23
CA ASN A 277 -19.56 20.57 -25.94
C ASN A 277 -18.61 21.19 -24.92
N PRO A 278 -17.50 20.51 -24.57
CA PRO A 278 -16.61 21.00 -23.53
C PRO A 278 -15.88 22.26 -23.95
N VAL A 279 -15.50 23.07 -22.97
CA VAL A 279 -14.42 24.04 -23.16
C VAL A 279 -13.10 23.29 -23.03
N VAL A 280 -12.34 23.25 -24.12
CA VAL A 280 -11.05 22.56 -24.19
C VAL A 280 -9.94 23.57 -23.96
N PHE A 281 -9.03 23.28 -23.03
CA PHE A 281 -7.87 24.13 -22.77
C PHE A 281 -6.63 23.31 -22.39
N PRO A 282 -5.43 23.74 -22.82
CA PRO A 282 -4.19 23.13 -22.37
C PRO A 282 -3.80 23.67 -20.98
N PRO A 283 -2.96 22.94 -20.21
CA PRO A 283 -2.49 23.36 -18.89
C PRO A 283 -1.82 24.73 -18.85
N GLU A 284 -1.19 25.15 -19.95
CA GLU A 284 -0.48 26.43 -20.05
C GLU A 284 -1.42 27.62 -20.28
N LYS A 285 -2.71 27.36 -20.59
CA LYS A 285 -3.72 28.40 -20.86
C LYS A 285 -4.99 28.21 -20.03
N PRO A 286 -4.91 28.10 -18.69
CA PRO A 286 -6.08 27.92 -17.84
C PRO A 286 -7.04 29.12 -17.90
N GLU A 287 -6.56 30.31 -18.30
CA GLU A 287 -7.38 31.51 -18.46
C GLU A 287 -8.52 31.39 -19.49
N LEU A 288 -8.47 30.38 -20.38
CA LEU A 288 -9.55 30.10 -21.32
C LEU A 288 -10.89 29.78 -20.62
N ILE A 289 -10.85 29.28 -19.37
CA ILE A 289 -12.06 29.01 -18.59
C ILE A 289 -12.77 30.28 -18.12
N LEU A 290 -12.09 31.44 -18.09
CA LEU A 290 -12.69 32.71 -17.65
C LEU A 290 -13.86 33.15 -18.55
N LYS A 291 -13.89 32.67 -19.80
CA LYS A 291 -14.93 32.96 -20.79
C LYS A 291 -15.89 31.79 -20.99
N SER A 292 -16.01 30.91 -19.99
CA SER A 292 -16.83 29.70 -20.03
C SER A 292 -17.97 29.73 -19.01
N GLU A 293 -18.74 28.64 -18.96
CA GLU A 293 -19.81 28.43 -17.98
C GLU A 293 -19.31 28.01 -16.58
N PHE A 294 -18.00 28.08 -16.33
CA PHE A 294 -17.41 27.71 -15.03
C PHE A 294 -18.01 28.52 -13.87
N ASN A 295 -18.42 27.81 -12.81
CA ASN A 295 -18.95 28.41 -11.59
C ASN A 295 -17.99 28.21 -10.42
N SER A 296 -17.28 29.26 -10.00
CA SER A 296 -16.28 29.18 -8.93
C SER A 296 -16.83 28.84 -7.54
N THR A 297 -18.15 28.96 -7.34
CA THR A 297 -18.81 28.64 -6.06
C THR A 297 -19.31 27.19 -5.98
N ALA A 298 -19.40 26.51 -7.12
CA ALA A 298 -19.80 25.11 -7.23
C ALA A 298 -18.64 24.15 -6.90
N TRP A 299 -18.95 22.86 -6.75
CA TRP A 299 -17.88 21.86 -6.68
C TRP A 299 -17.15 21.75 -8.03
N THR A 300 -15.86 21.50 -7.97
CA THR A 300 -15.04 21.15 -9.14
C THR A 300 -14.61 19.70 -9.02
N ARG A 301 -15.14 18.85 -9.91
CA ARG A 301 -14.84 17.42 -9.99
C ARG A 301 -13.85 17.18 -11.12
N ILE A 302 -12.68 16.64 -10.83
CA ILE A 302 -11.64 16.39 -11.83
C ILE A 302 -11.52 14.88 -12.03
N LEU A 303 -11.74 14.39 -13.25
CA LEU A 303 -11.68 12.98 -13.60
C LEU A 303 -10.38 12.69 -14.37
N ILE A 304 -9.61 11.68 -13.96
CA ILE A 304 -8.32 11.30 -14.55
C ILE A 304 -8.30 9.82 -14.87
N HIS A 305 -7.92 9.48 -16.10
CA HIS A 305 -7.83 8.09 -16.57
C HIS A 305 -6.48 7.42 -16.29
N GLY A 306 -6.38 6.15 -16.69
CA GLY A 306 -5.23 5.29 -16.49
C GLY A 306 -4.37 5.05 -17.73
N TYR A 307 -3.51 4.05 -17.63
CA TYR A 307 -2.62 3.58 -18.69
C TYR A 307 -3.40 3.03 -19.89
N VAL A 308 -3.07 3.48 -21.11
CA VAL A 308 -3.72 3.07 -22.37
C VAL A 308 -5.25 3.29 -22.35
N ASP A 309 -5.72 4.15 -21.44
CA ASP A 309 -7.07 4.70 -21.40
C ASP A 309 -7.01 6.18 -21.83
N GLY A 310 -8.16 6.84 -21.97
CA GLY A 310 -8.30 8.16 -22.58
C GLY A 310 -9.76 8.57 -22.61
N SER A 311 -10.07 9.85 -22.91
CA SER A 311 -11.48 10.30 -22.88
C SER A 311 -12.40 9.51 -23.80
N TYR A 312 -11.87 9.00 -24.92
CA TYR A 312 -12.64 8.33 -25.96
C TYR A 312 -12.35 6.82 -26.10
N SER A 313 -11.40 6.26 -25.33
CA SER A 313 -11.13 4.81 -25.34
C SER A 313 -12.23 4.03 -24.64
N THR A 314 -12.74 4.59 -23.54
CA THR A 314 -13.82 4.03 -22.75
C THR A 314 -14.80 5.12 -22.34
N ASN A 315 -16.11 4.83 -22.34
CA ASN A 315 -17.14 5.84 -22.04
C ASN A 315 -17.25 6.19 -20.53
N TRP A 316 -16.40 5.64 -19.65
CA TRP A 316 -16.62 5.78 -18.20
C TRP A 316 -16.42 7.21 -17.70
N LEU A 317 -15.45 7.96 -18.26
CA LEU A 317 -15.23 9.37 -17.91
C LEU A 317 -16.48 10.20 -18.23
N PHE A 318 -17.06 10.01 -19.41
CA PHE A 318 -18.29 10.70 -19.82
C PHE A 318 -19.51 10.22 -19.02
N ASN A 319 -19.62 8.93 -18.69
CA ASN A 319 -20.69 8.41 -17.85
C ASN A 319 -20.61 8.97 -16.42
N ALA A 320 -19.42 9.04 -15.82
CA ALA A 320 -19.19 9.64 -14.52
C ALA A 320 -19.53 11.14 -14.54
N LYS A 321 -19.07 11.87 -15.56
CA LYS A 321 -19.43 13.27 -15.80
C LYS A 321 -20.95 13.45 -15.89
N ASP A 322 -21.64 12.58 -16.63
CA ASP A 322 -23.09 12.65 -16.78
C ASP A 322 -23.82 12.40 -15.45
N GLU A 323 -23.39 11.43 -14.64
CA GLU A 323 -23.97 11.18 -13.32
C GLU A 323 -23.72 12.33 -12.33
N ILE A 324 -22.51 12.90 -12.33
CA ILE A 324 -22.17 14.07 -11.52
C ILE A 324 -23.08 15.25 -11.89
N LEU A 325 -23.16 15.58 -13.18
CA LEU A 325 -23.98 16.69 -13.67
C LEU A 325 -25.48 16.40 -13.49
N ARG A 326 -25.91 15.13 -13.46
CA ARG A 326 -27.30 14.78 -13.13
C ARG A 326 -27.61 15.12 -11.68
N LEU A 327 -26.70 14.90 -10.75
CA LEU A 327 -26.92 15.17 -9.32
C LEU A 327 -26.79 16.63 -8.93
N ALA A 328 -25.76 17.32 -9.41
CA ALA A 328 -25.47 18.70 -9.00
C ALA A 328 -25.04 19.58 -10.18
N ASP A 329 -25.15 20.90 -10.01
CA ASP A 329 -24.64 21.88 -10.97
C ASP A 329 -23.16 22.16 -10.69
N ASP A 330 -22.37 21.09 -10.79
CA ASP A 330 -20.92 21.07 -10.55
C ASP A 330 -20.14 21.42 -11.83
N ASN A 331 -18.90 21.89 -11.66
CA ASN A 331 -17.92 21.89 -12.75
C ASN A 331 -17.30 20.50 -12.83
N VAL A 332 -17.32 19.88 -14.01
CA VAL A 332 -16.62 18.61 -14.25
C VAL A 332 -15.50 18.84 -15.25
N ILE A 333 -14.28 18.54 -14.86
CA ILE A 333 -13.09 18.64 -15.72
C ILE A 333 -12.59 17.23 -15.97
N ILE A 334 -12.49 16.81 -17.22
CA ILE A 334 -11.75 15.59 -17.60
C ILE A 334 -10.32 16.00 -17.96
N LEU A 335 -9.33 15.41 -17.31
CA LEU A 335 -7.92 15.50 -17.68
C LEU A 335 -7.62 14.34 -18.63
N ASP A 336 -7.17 14.67 -19.83
CA ASP A 336 -6.86 13.70 -20.87
C ASP A 336 -5.43 13.90 -21.38
N ASP A 337 -4.60 12.87 -21.27
CA ASP A 337 -3.24 12.82 -21.83
C ASP A 337 -3.10 11.75 -22.93
N SER A 338 -4.23 11.25 -23.45
CA SER A 338 -4.32 10.19 -24.45
C SER A 338 -4.11 10.66 -25.88
N THR A 339 -3.93 11.97 -26.10
CA THR A 339 -3.79 12.56 -27.44
C THR A 339 -2.49 12.15 -28.16
N THR A 340 -1.62 11.42 -27.47
CA THR A 340 -0.29 11.05 -27.95
C THR A 340 0.08 9.61 -27.60
N TYR A 341 -0.71 8.63 -28.06
CA TYR A 341 -0.32 7.20 -28.11
C TYR A 341 0.83 6.95 -29.10
N LEU A 342 1.92 7.70 -28.98
CA LEU A 342 3.17 7.50 -29.72
C LEU A 342 4.00 6.39 -29.04
N PRO A 343 4.95 5.77 -29.79
CA PRO A 343 5.73 4.61 -29.34
C PRO A 343 6.37 4.68 -27.93
N PRO A 344 6.81 5.84 -27.38
CA PRO A 344 7.32 5.84 -26.01
C PRO A 344 6.22 5.74 -24.94
N ARG A 345 4.99 6.23 -25.16
CA ARG A 345 3.88 6.14 -24.18
C ARG A 345 3.25 4.75 -24.09
N ILE A 346 3.41 3.93 -25.13
CA ILE A 346 3.12 2.49 -25.10
C ILE A 346 4.04 1.75 -24.11
N LEU A 347 5.10 2.39 -23.60
CA LEU A 347 5.87 1.83 -22.48
C LEU A 347 5.25 2.26 -21.15
N TYR A 348 4.81 1.28 -20.37
CA TYR A 348 4.24 1.50 -19.04
C TYR A 348 5.14 2.34 -18.13
N GLN A 349 6.45 2.10 -18.15
CA GLN A 349 7.43 2.84 -17.36
C GLN A 349 7.48 4.32 -17.73
N GLN A 350 7.27 4.64 -19.01
CA GLN A 350 7.19 6.02 -19.46
C GLN A 350 5.91 6.67 -18.97
N SER A 351 4.76 5.98 -19.07
CA SER A 351 3.49 6.48 -18.53
C SER A 351 3.55 6.72 -17.02
N VAL A 352 4.21 5.83 -16.26
CA VAL A 352 4.49 6.02 -14.83
C VAL A 352 5.32 7.29 -14.59
N ALA A 353 6.36 7.53 -15.38
CA ALA A 353 7.16 8.74 -15.26
C ALA A 353 6.32 9.99 -15.56
N ASP A 354 5.51 9.95 -16.61
CA ASP A 354 4.69 11.06 -17.08
C ASP A 354 3.63 11.49 -16.05
N THR A 355 3.12 10.58 -15.20
CA THR A 355 2.19 10.92 -14.10
C THR A 355 2.69 12.05 -13.21
N ARG A 356 4.03 12.14 -13.00
CA ARG A 356 4.64 13.20 -12.17
C ARG A 356 4.51 14.56 -12.83
N LEU A 357 4.77 14.65 -14.13
CA LEU A 357 4.67 15.90 -14.88
C LEU A 357 3.21 16.34 -15.00
N ILE A 358 2.32 15.40 -15.30
CA ILE A 358 0.88 15.66 -15.39
C ILE A 358 0.32 16.09 -14.03
N GLY A 359 0.81 15.51 -12.93
CA GLY A 359 0.50 15.96 -11.57
C GLY A 359 0.87 17.43 -11.35
N VAL A 360 2.05 17.88 -11.81
CA VAL A 360 2.44 19.31 -11.77
C VAL A 360 1.52 20.17 -12.64
N GLN A 361 1.17 19.72 -13.85
CA GLN A 361 0.26 20.45 -14.72
C GLN A 361 -1.13 20.61 -14.07
N LEU A 362 -1.67 19.55 -13.47
CA LEU A 362 -2.92 19.59 -12.72
C LEU A 362 -2.81 20.52 -11.50
N ALA A 363 -1.72 20.46 -10.74
CA ALA A 363 -1.46 21.34 -9.60
C ALA A 363 -1.48 22.82 -10.01
N ASN A 364 -0.86 23.17 -11.14
CA ASN A 364 -0.88 24.52 -11.68
C ASN A 364 -2.29 24.98 -12.06
N VAL A 365 -3.09 24.10 -12.68
CA VAL A 365 -4.50 24.42 -13.00
C VAL A 365 -5.33 24.61 -11.74
N VAL A 366 -5.23 23.71 -10.75
CA VAL A 366 -5.97 23.84 -9.47
C VAL A 366 -5.53 25.10 -8.72
N THR A 367 -4.24 25.43 -8.73
CA THR A 367 -3.72 26.67 -8.15
C THR A 367 -4.29 27.89 -8.85
N PHE A 368 -4.38 27.89 -10.19
CA PHE A 368 -5.05 28.94 -10.94
C PHE A 368 -6.53 29.09 -10.54
N LEU A 369 -7.27 27.98 -10.42
CA LEU A 369 -8.67 27.99 -9.96
C LEU A 369 -8.81 28.65 -8.58
N LYS A 370 -7.92 28.30 -7.65
CA LYS A 370 -7.89 28.89 -6.31
C LYS A 370 -7.57 30.39 -6.36
N GLU A 371 -6.46 30.76 -6.99
CA GLU A 371 -5.89 32.11 -6.89
C GLU A 371 -6.58 33.13 -7.79
N LYS A 372 -7.03 32.72 -8.98
CA LYS A 372 -7.62 33.63 -9.97
C LYS A 372 -9.14 33.60 -10.00
N LEU A 373 -9.74 32.48 -9.63
CA LEU A 373 -11.19 32.32 -9.62
C LEU A 373 -11.79 32.25 -8.21
N GLY A 374 -10.97 32.20 -7.16
CA GLY A 374 -11.44 32.12 -5.78
C GLY A 374 -12.11 30.79 -5.45
N VAL A 375 -11.77 29.70 -6.15
CA VAL A 375 -12.31 28.37 -5.86
C VAL A 375 -11.85 27.92 -4.48
N ASP A 376 -12.80 27.54 -3.63
CA ASP A 376 -12.51 26.90 -2.36
C ASP A 376 -11.98 25.48 -2.61
N LEU A 377 -10.73 25.20 -2.20
CA LEU A 377 -10.12 23.88 -2.35
C LEU A 377 -10.91 22.76 -1.65
N ASN A 378 -11.69 23.07 -0.60
CA ASN A 378 -12.57 22.08 0.04
C ASN A 378 -13.64 21.54 -0.93
N LYS A 379 -13.95 22.29 -1.99
CA LYS A 379 -14.91 21.94 -3.03
C LYS A 379 -14.24 21.36 -4.28
N VAL A 380 -12.95 21.04 -4.21
CA VAL A 380 -12.22 20.31 -5.26
C VAL A 380 -12.19 18.83 -4.90
N HIS A 381 -12.63 18.00 -5.84
CA HIS A 381 -12.61 16.54 -5.74
C HIS A 381 -11.92 15.95 -6.96
N VAL A 382 -10.75 15.35 -6.79
CA VAL A 382 -10.00 14.69 -7.87
C VAL A 382 -10.25 13.18 -7.80
N ILE A 383 -10.64 12.58 -8.92
CA ILE A 383 -11.01 11.17 -9.02
C ILE A 383 -10.11 10.55 -10.09
N GLY A 384 -9.18 9.70 -9.67
CA GLY A 384 -8.20 9.10 -10.55
C GLY A 384 -8.32 7.59 -10.61
N HIS A 385 -8.33 7.01 -11.81
CA HIS A 385 -8.29 5.56 -12.03
C HIS A 385 -6.89 5.08 -12.39
N SER A 386 -6.44 3.95 -11.84
CA SER A 386 -5.15 3.34 -12.20
C SER A 386 -3.96 4.32 -12.00
N LEU A 387 -3.19 4.65 -13.05
CA LEU A 387 -2.15 5.68 -13.03
C LEU A 387 -2.69 7.09 -12.71
N GLY A 388 -3.95 7.38 -13.05
CA GLY A 388 -4.62 8.62 -12.73
C GLY A 388 -4.77 8.85 -11.22
N ALA A 389 -4.84 7.77 -10.42
CA ALA A 389 -4.88 7.88 -8.96
C ALA A 389 -3.57 8.46 -8.40
N HIS A 390 -2.43 8.03 -8.94
CA HIS A 390 -1.12 8.56 -8.56
C HIS A 390 -0.86 9.95 -9.12
N THR A 391 -1.39 10.25 -10.31
CA THR A 391 -1.40 11.61 -10.87
C THR A 391 -2.15 12.58 -9.96
N ALA A 392 -3.30 12.15 -9.41
CA ALA A 392 -4.04 12.92 -8.41
C ALA A 392 -3.23 13.13 -7.13
N GLY A 393 -2.53 12.09 -6.64
CA GLY A 393 -1.64 12.19 -5.48
C GLY A 393 -0.53 13.22 -5.67
N HIS A 394 0.20 13.14 -6.79
CA HIS A 394 1.24 14.11 -7.14
C HIS A 394 0.72 15.55 -7.21
N ALA A 395 -0.51 15.77 -7.69
CA ALA A 395 -1.12 17.09 -7.69
C ALA A 395 -1.50 17.55 -6.27
N GLY A 396 -1.99 16.63 -5.43
CA GLY A 396 -2.36 16.87 -4.03
C GLY A 396 -1.18 17.27 -3.15
N GLU A 397 -0.05 16.57 -3.30
CA GLU A 397 1.22 16.88 -2.62
C GLU A 397 1.66 18.34 -2.90
N LEU A 398 1.46 18.82 -4.13
CA LEU A 398 1.82 20.17 -4.57
C LEU A 398 0.79 21.25 -4.22
N VAL A 399 -0.47 20.86 -3.97
CA VAL A 399 -1.56 21.79 -3.64
C VAL A 399 -2.20 21.42 -2.30
N PRO A 400 -1.57 21.79 -1.18
CA PRO A 400 -2.11 21.52 0.14
C PRO A 400 -3.52 22.08 0.32
N GLY A 401 -4.43 21.23 0.79
CA GLY A 401 -5.80 21.62 1.12
C GLY A 401 -6.87 21.23 0.11
N ILE A 402 -6.55 20.47 -0.95
CA ILE A 402 -7.56 19.79 -1.78
C ILE A 402 -8.55 19.04 -0.87
N GLY A 403 -9.84 19.22 -1.14
CA GLY A 403 -10.91 18.72 -0.29
C GLY A 403 -11.01 17.19 -0.31
N ARG A 404 -10.93 16.59 -1.50
CA ARG A 404 -11.01 15.13 -1.64
C ARG A 404 -10.21 14.57 -2.81
N ILE A 405 -9.58 13.41 -2.61
CA ILE A 405 -9.10 12.54 -3.70
C ILE A 405 -9.77 11.17 -3.58
N THR A 406 -10.32 10.65 -4.68
CA THR A 406 -10.75 9.25 -4.77
C THR A 406 -9.83 8.46 -5.70
N GLY A 407 -9.18 7.43 -5.17
CA GLY A 407 -8.37 6.48 -5.92
C GLY A 407 -9.19 5.28 -6.38
N LEU A 408 -9.41 5.13 -7.67
CA LEU A 408 -10.14 4.01 -8.26
C LEU A 408 -9.13 2.95 -8.73
N ASP A 409 -8.96 1.90 -7.92
CA ASP A 409 -7.98 0.82 -8.09
C ASP A 409 -6.58 1.34 -8.49
N PRO A 410 -5.90 2.11 -7.63
CA PRO A 410 -4.60 2.71 -7.95
C PRO A 410 -3.60 1.67 -8.45
N ALA A 411 -2.83 2.02 -9.47
CA ALA A 411 -1.96 1.07 -10.16
C ALA A 411 -0.90 0.47 -9.23
N GLY A 412 -0.70 -0.84 -9.29
CA GLY A 412 0.29 -1.55 -8.50
C GLY A 412 1.71 -1.54 -9.10
N PRO A 413 1.91 -1.92 -10.37
CA PRO A 413 3.25 -1.95 -10.95
C PRO A 413 3.93 -0.58 -10.85
N TYR A 414 5.17 -0.53 -10.35
CA TYR A 414 5.97 0.68 -10.08
C TYR A 414 5.54 1.56 -8.89
N TYR A 415 4.42 1.24 -8.22
CA TYR A 415 3.96 1.90 -6.99
C TYR A 415 3.81 0.94 -5.80
N ARG A 416 3.97 -0.38 -5.99
CA ARG A 416 4.06 -1.34 -4.88
C ARG A 416 5.39 -1.17 -4.14
N ASN A 417 5.33 -1.17 -2.81
CA ASN A 417 6.51 -1.16 -1.93
C ASN A 417 7.47 0.02 -2.18
N VAL A 418 6.92 1.15 -2.66
CA VAL A 418 7.66 2.42 -2.79
C VAL A 418 7.31 3.37 -1.64
N PRO A 419 8.18 4.34 -1.32
CA PRO A 419 7.88 5.37 -0.33
C PRO A 419 6.57 6.11 -0.61
N ARG A 420 5.94 6.62 0.44
CA ARG A 420 4.58 7.21 0.35
C ARG A 420 4.52 8.41 -0.59
N ASN A 421 5.54 9.26 -0.59
CA ASN A 421 5.69 10.41 -1.49
C ASN A 421 5.87 10.04 -2.99
N VAL A 422 5.90 8.76 -3.35
CA VAL A 422 5.95 8.31 -4.75
C VAL A 422 4.57 7.88 -5.26
N GLN A 423 3.61 7.63 -4.36
CA GLN A 423 2.30 7.06 -4.68
C GLN A 423 1.18 7.92 -4.08
N LEU A 424 -0.08 7.49 -4.27
CA LEU A 424 -1.22 8.14 -3.63
C LEU A 424 -1.18 7.80 -2.13
N ASP A 425 -1.27 8.83 -1.29
CA ASP A 425 -1.23 8.73 0.16
C ASP A 425 -2.35 9.57 0.81
N GLU A 426 -2.70 9.27 2.07
CA GLU A 426 -3.75 10.01 2.75
C GLU A 426 -3.43 11.50 2.94
N THR A 427 -2.15 11.88 2.92
CA THR A 427 -1.71 13.27 3.08
C THR A 427 -1.96 14.15 1.86
N ASP A 428 -2.26 13.56 0.69
CA ASP A 428 -2.43 14.28 -0.58
C ASP A 428 -3.73 15.13 -0.62
N ALA A 429 -4.69 14.88 0.27
CA ALA A 429 -5.90 15.69 0.41
C ALA A 429 -6.47 15.62 1.82
N LYS A 430 -7.40 16.54 2.14
CA LYS A 430 -8.13 16.51 3.43
C LYS A 430 -8.93 15.23 3.64
N PHE A 431 -9.30 14.57 2.56
CA PHE A 431 -9.93 13.25 2.58
C PHE A 431 -9.51 12.46 1.35
N VAL A 432 -9.04 11.24 1.57
CA VAL A 432 -8.62 10.31 0.52
C VAL A 432 -9.37 9.01 0.72
N ASP A 433 -10.12 8.57 -0.27
CA ASP A 433 -10.81 7.27 -0.26
C ASP A 433 -10.40 6.42 -1.46
N VAL A 434 -10.14 5.13 -1.21
CA VAL A 434 -9.62 4.22 -2.24
C VAL A 434 -10.55 3.04 -2.42
N ILE A 435 -10.80 2.61 -3.66
CA ILE A 435 -11.55 1.39 -4.00
C ILE A 435 -10.59 0.39 -4.65
N HIS A 436 -10.27 -0.71 -3.95
CA HIS A 436 -9.41 -1.78 -4.46
C HIS A 436 -10.25 -2.88 -5.13
N SER A 437 -10.28 -2.90 -6.46
CA SER A 437 -11.07 -3.88 -7.23
C SER A 437 -10.23 -4.99 -7.87
N ASN A 438 -8.95 -4.76 -8.13
CA ASN A 438 -7.99 -5.75 -8.64
C ASN A 438 -6.60 -5.69 -7.96
N PRO A 439 -6.52 -5.56 -6.62
CA PRO A 439 -5.25 -5.48 -5.91
C PRO A 439 -4.48 -6.79 -5.99
N ALA A 440 -3.17 -6.71 -6.24
CA ALA A 440 -2.30 -7.89 -6.30
C ALA A 440 -0.85 -7.58 -5.90
N PRO A 441 -0.09 -8.58 -5.43
CA PRO A 441 1.32 -8.39 -5.07
C PRO A 441 2.24 -8.26 -6.30
N ASN A 442 1.80 -8.71 -7.48
CA ASN A 442 2.56 -8.63 -8.72
C ASN A 442 1.64 -8.55 -9.93
N LEU A 443 2.21 -8.22 -11.10
CA LEU A 443 1.48 -7.99 -12.34
C LEU A 443 0.76 -9.25 -12.86
N LEU A 444 1.24 -10.45 -12.51
CA LEU A 444 0.65 -11.72 -12.98
C LEU A 444 -0.71 -12.03 -12.32
N LEU A 445 -1.03 -11.37 -11.21
CA LEU A 445 -2.21 -11.65 -10.40
C LEU A 445 -3.22 -10.48 -10.37
N GLY A 446 -2.80 -9.29 -10.77
CA GLY A 446 -3.67 -8.11 -10.80
C GLY A 446 -2.91 -6.80 -11.05
N LEU A 447 -3.68 -5.77 -11.38
CA LEU A 447 -3.16 -4.47 -11.82
C LEU A 447 -3.14 -3.43 -10.71
N GLY A 448 -3.98 -3.58 -9.68
CA GLY A 448 -4.06 -2.64 -8.55
C GLY A 448 -2.97 -2.87 -7.48
N THR A 449 -2.75 -1.86 -6.65
CA THR A 449 -1.89 -1.91 -5.47
C THR A 449 -2.61 -2.51 -4.26
N LEU A 450 -1.83 -3.15 -3.38
CA LEU A 450 -2.29 -3.63 -2.06
C LEU A 450 -2.13 -2.57 -0.96
N VAL A 451 -1.53 -1.42 -1.26
CA VAL A 451 -1.24 -0.36 -0.30
C VAL A 451 -2.53 0.39 0.05
N ASP A 452 -2.82 0.52 1.34
CA ASP A 452 -3.90 1.36 1.85
C ASP A 452 -3.50 2.85 1.81
N GLY A 453 -3.59 3.46 0.62
CA GLY A 453 -3.21 4.86 0.39
C GLY A 453 -4.26 5.90 0.79
N GLY A 454 -5.41 5.47 1.33
CA GLY A 454 -6.49 6.38 1.73
C GLY A 454 -6.67 6.50 3.24
N HIS A 455 -7.40 7.55 3.64
CA HIS A 455 -8.04 7.61 4.95
C HIS A 455 -8.99 6.43 5.16
N ILE A 456 -9.71 6.05 4.11
CA ILE A 456 -10.53 4.84 4.07
C ILE A 456 -10.25 4.05 2.79
N ASN A 457 -10.23 2.73 2.90
CA ASN A 457 -9.85 1.82 1.82
C ASN A 457 -10.93 0.75 1.71
N PHE A 458 -11.66 0.73 0.60
CA PHE A 458 -12.74 -0.20 0.32
C PHE A 458 -12.23 -1.40 -0.49
N TRP A 459 -12.61 -2.59 -0.06
CA TRP A 459 -12.19 -3.87 -0.63
C TRP A 459 -13.42 -4.68 -1.06
N PRO A 460 -14.15 -4.25 -2.11
CA PRO A 460 -15.31 -4.98 -2.62
C PRO A 460 -14.89 -6.40 -3.04
N ASN A 461 -15.63 -7.40 -2.61
CA ASN A 461 -15.31 -8.82 -2.83
C ASN A 461 -13.89 -9.22 -2.41
N GLY A 462 -13.27 -8.50 -1.46
CA GLY A 462 -11.89 -8.72 -1.03
C GLY A 462 -10.85 -8.37 -2.10
N GLY A 463 -11.22 -7.61 -3.13
CA GLY A 463 -10.36 -7.29 -4.27
C GLY A 463 -10.45 -8.29 -5.44
N ILE A 464 -11.34 -9.28 -5.39
CA ILE A 464 -11.51 -10.26 -6.47
C ILE A 464 -12.94 -10.19 -7.02
N GLN A 465 -13.12 -9.49 -8.14
CA GLN A 465 -14.47 -9.28 -8.68
C GLN A 465 -15.02 -10.49 -9.44
N ARG A 466 -16.31 -10.76 -9.18
CA ARG A 466 -17.12 -11.77 -9.89
C ARG A 466 -17.64 -11.19 -11.21
N GLY A 467 -17.97 -12.07 -12.15
CA GLY A 467 -18.44 -11.68 -13.49
C GLY A 467 -17.33 -11.25 -14.45
N CYS A 468 -16.06 -11.41 -14.07
CA CYS A 468 -14.88 -11.11 -14.89
C CYS A 468 -14.13 -12.37 -15.36
N ALA A 469 -14.76 -13.55 -15.35
CA ALA A 469 -14.08 -14.79 -15.74
C ALA A 469 -13.85 -14.87 -17.27
N LEU A 470 -12.69 -15.40 -17.67
CA LEU A 470 -12.38 -15.75 -19.05
C LEU A 470 -13.38 -16.79 -19.59
N SER A 471 -14.00 -16.49 -20.74
CA SER A 471 -14.57 -17.54 -21.57
C SER A 471 -13.40 -18.32 -22.20
N LEU A 472 -13.17 -19.55 -21.76
CA LEU A 472 -12.23 -20.50 -22.40
C LEU A 472 -12.52 -20.66 -23.91
N LEU A 473 -13.77 -20.49 -24.33
CA LEU A 473 -14.18 -20.49 -25.74
C LEU A 473 -13.57 -19.32 -26.53
N ARG A 474 -13.40 -18.13 -25.95
CA ARG A 474 -12.73 -17.00 -26.64
C ARG A 474 -11.23 -17.21 -26.80
N VAL A 475 -10.59 -17.93 -25.86
CA VAL A 475 -9.16 -18.26 -25.91
C VAL A 475 -8.83 -19.22 -27.06
N LEU A 476 -9.77 -20.09 -27.44
CA LEU A 476 -9.56 -21.11 -28.47
C LEU A 476 -9.84 -20.63 -29.91
N PHE A 477 -10.53 -19.50 -30.09
CA PHE A 477 -10.98 -19.03 -31.41
C PHE A 477 -10.43 -17.67 -31.86
N ASP A 478 -9.68 -16.96 -31.01
CA ASP A 478 -9.00 -15.71 -31.40
C ASP A 478 -7.46 -15.93 -31.46
N GLU A 479 -6.90 -15.50 -32.60
CA GLU A 479 -5.52 -15.62 -33.14
C GLU A 479 -4.32 -15.52 -32.16
N PRO A 480 -3.11 -15.99 -32.56
CA PRO A 480 -2.02 -16.33 -31.65
C PRO A 480 -1.22 -15.09 -31.24
N PHE A 481 -1.70 -14.35 -30.24
CA PHE A 481 -0.88 -13.40 -29.46
C PHE A 481 -1.15 -13.59 -27.96
N PRO A 482 -0.15 -13.44 -27.08
CA PRO A 482 -0.27 -13.68 -25.64
C PRO A 482 -0.98 -12.52 -24.91
N PHE A 483 -2.01 -11.91 -25.54
CA PHE A 483 -2.77 -10.75 -25.06
C PHE A 483 -4.06 -11.15 -24.31
N ASN A 484 -4.43 -12.44 -24.27
CA ASN A 484 -5.76 -12.86 -23.77
C ASN A 484 -5.89 -12.92 -22.23
N LEU A 485 -4.79 -12.97 -21.47
CA LEU A 485 -4.80 -12.89 -19.99
C LEU A 485 -5.19 -11.49 -19.47
N GLU A 486 -5.01 -10.47 -20.32
CA GLU A 486 -5.28 -9.07 -20.03
C GLU A 486 -6.79 -8.79 -19.86
N THR A 487 -7.66 -9.55 -20.50
CA THR A 487 -9.12 -9.32 -20.52
C THR A 487 -9.79 -9.49 -19.14
N SER A 488 -9.42 -10.53 -18.37
CA SER A 488 -9.97 -10.79 -17.04
C SER A 488 -9.46 -9.78 -16.01
N PHE A 489 -8.17 -9.42 -16.05
CA PHE A 489 -7.60 -8.42 -15.14
C PHE A 489 -8.07 -7.01 -15.46
N ASN A 490 -8.21 -6.66 -16.74
CA ASN A 490 -8.80 -5.39 -17.16
C ASN A 490 -10.24 -5.28 -16.68
N CYS A 491 -11.07 -6.32 -16.81
CA CYS A 491 -12.44 -6.30 -16.26
C CYS A 491 -12.45 -6.02 -14.75
N ARG A 492 -11.61 -6.72 -13.96
CA ARG A 492 -11.54 -6.50 -12.50
C ARG A 492 -11.00 -5.11 -12.16
N HIS A 493 -10.06 -4.58 -12.94
CA HIS A 493 -9.48 -3.25 -12.75
C HIS A 493 -10.48 -2.13 -13.08
N GLN A 494 -11.33 -2.35 -14.08
CA GLN A 494 -12.39 -1.42 -14.50
C GLN A 494 -13.56 -1.36 -13.49
N ARG A 495 -13.79 -2.43 -12.73
CA ARG A 495 -14.88 -2.50 -11.74
C ARG A 495 -14.83 -1.37 -10.70
N ALA A 496 -13.67 -0.81 -10.36
CA ALA A 496 -13.59 0.31 -9.43
C ALA A 496 -14.35 1.55 -9.93
N PHE A 497 -14.14 1.97 -11.18
CA PHE A 497 -14.91 3.10 -11.73
C PHE A 497 -16.37 2.72 -11.99
N GLU A 498 -16.68 1.46 -12.30
CA GLU A 498 -18.07 1.03 -12.43
C GLU A 498 -18.80 1.15 -11.09
N PHE A 499 -18.20 0.67 -9.99
CA PHE A 499 -18.79 0.81 -8.67
C PHE A 499 -18.94 2.28 -8.28
N PHE A 500 -17.97 3.13 -8.61
CA PHE A 500 -18.08 4.57 -8.40
C PHE A 500 -19.25 5.18 -9.17
N ILE A 501 -19.40 4.87 -10.47
CA ILE A 501 -20.52 5.36 -11.30
C ILE A 501 -21.87 4.85 -10.78
N TYR A 502 -21.97 3.57 -10.41
CA TYR A 502 -23.22 3.03 -9.88
C TYR A 502 -23.53 3.53 -8.46
N SER A 503 -22.52 4.02 -7.71
CA SER A 503 -22.73 4.64 -6.39
C SER A 503 -23.53 5.96 -6.45
N PHE A 504 -23.76 6.55 -7.63
CA PHE A 504 -24.61 7.74 -7.77
C PHE A 504 -26.11 7.43 -7.65
N ASN A 505 -26.53 6.17 -7.80
CA ASN A 505 -27.92 5.73 -7.70
C ASN A 505 -28.19 5.00 -6.38
N GLN A 506 -28.23 5.74 -5.27
CA GLN A 506 -28.28 5.22 -3.90
C GLN A 506 -29.67 5.20 -3.24
N MET A 507 -30.75 5.46 -3.98
CA MET A 507 -32.08 5.61 -3.35
C MET A 507 -32.58 4.33 -2.68
N ASP A 508 -32.26 3.15 -3.22
CA ASP A 508 -32.74 1.86 -2.71
C ASP A 508 -31.66 1.00 -2.06
N CYS A 509 -30.40 1.10 -2.49
CA CYS A 509 -29.30 0.25 -2.03
C CYS A 509 -27.99 1.04 -1.90
N LEU A 510 -27.36 0.96 -0.73
CA LEU A 510 -26.07 1.59 -0.44
C LEU A 510 -24.93 0.57 -0.55
N TYR A 511 -23.80 0.98 -1.12
CA TYR A 511 -22.57 0.21 -1.08
C TYR A 511 -21.91 0.34 0.31
N VAL A 512 -22.44 -0.39 1.28
CA VAL A 512 -21.97 -0.31 2.67
C VAL A 512 -20.72 -1.16 2.86
N GLY A 513 -19.57 -0.51 3.03
CA GLY A 513 -18.36 -1.12 3.54
C GLY A 513 -18.44 -1.30 5.06
N VAL A 514 -18.01 -2.46 5.56
CA VAL A 514 -17.93 -2.79 6.99
C VAL A 514 -16.47 -2.88 7.38
N GLU A 515 -16.07 -2.14 8.41
CA GLU A 515 -14.72 -2.21 8.95
C GLU A 515 -14.44 -3.60 9.49
N CYS A 516 -13.33 -4.19 9.05
CA CYS A 516 -12.92 -5.51 9.48
C CYS A 516 -11.41 -5.68 9.37
N THR A 517 -10.85 -6.64 10.12
CA THR A 517 -9.42 -6.98 10.07
C THR A 517 -9.04 -7.69 8.78
N SER A 518 -9.93 -8.53 8.25
CA SER A 518 -9.69 -9.32 7.05
C SER A 518 -10.97 -9.57 6.25
N TRP A 519 -10.81 -9.81 4.95
CA TRP A 519 -11.90 -10.29 4.09
C TRP A 519 -12.53 -11.59 4.63
N SER A 520 -11.71 -12.49 5.18
CA SER A 520 -12.14 -13.78 5.73
C SER A 520 -13.07 -13.61 6.95
N ASP A 521 -12.72 -12.71 7.87
CA ASP A 521 -13.56 -12.42 9.03
C ASP A 521 -14.86 -11.72 8.63
N PHE A 522 -14.80 -10.86 7.62
CA PHE A 522 -15.97 -10.20 7.06
C PHE A 522 -16.97 -11.19 6.44
N VAL A 523 -16.52 -12.10 5.56
CA VAL A 523 -17.44 -13.08 4.93
C VAL A 523 -17.98 -14.12 5.90
N GLN A 524 -17.28 -14.35 7.02
CA GLN A 524 -17.77 -15.15 8.14
C GLN A 524 -18.74 -14.38 9.04
N GLY A 525 -19.04 -13.11 8.76
CA GLY A 525 -19.97 -12.31 9.56
C GLY A 525 -19.45 -11.94 10.94
N LYS A 526 -18.13 -11.93 11.16
CA LYS A 526 -17.54 -11.55 12.47
C LYS A 526 -17.50 -10.04 12.71
N CYS A 527 -17.74 -9.25 11.68
CA CYS A 527 -17.69 -7.79 11.70
C CYS A 527 -19.08 -7.20 11.42
N ASN A 528 -19.39 -6.07 12.06
CA ASN A 528 -20.66 -5.34 11.89
C ASN A 528 -20.45 -3.82 12.00
N CYS A 529 -21.53 -3.05 11.85
CA CYS A 529 -21.46 -1.58 11.86
C CYS A 529 -21.28 -0.96 13.26
N GLY A 530 -21.31 -1.76 14.32
CA GLY A 530 -21.44 -1.26 15.70
C GLY A 530 -22.81 -0.62 15.97
N PRO A 531 -23.11 -0.26 17.23
CA PRO A 531 -24.43 0.25 17.63
C PRO A 531 -24.80 1.58 16.94
N ASP A 532 -23.81 2.44 16.71
CA ASP A 532 -24.03 3.76 16.11
C ASP A 532 -23.81 3.80 14.58
N GLY A 533 -23.51 2.65 13.95
CA GLY A 533 -23.17 2.59 12.52
C GLY A 533 -21.75 3.06 12.17
N ASN A 534 -20.96 3.47 13.18
CA ASN A 534 -19.66 4.12 12.99
C ASN A 534 -18.57 3.22 12.38
N LYS A 535 -18.73 1.90 12.42
CA LYS A 535 -17.85 0.93 11.75
C LYS A 535 -18.26 0.65 10.31
N CYS A 536 -19.28 1.33 9.80
CA CYS A 536 -19.69 1.26 8.41
C CYS A 536 -19.43 2.58 7.69
N ALA A 537 -19.09 2.48 6.41
CA ALA A 537 -18.84 3.59 5.51
C ALA A 537 -19.50 3.32 4.16
N VAL A 538 -20.00 4.38 3.51
CA VAL A 538 -20.56 4.28 2.16
C VAL A 538 -19.44 4.39 1.14
N MET A 539 -19.30 3.40 0.26
CA MET A 539 -18.32 3.41 -0.83
C MET A 539 -18.78 4.28 -2.00
N GLY A 540 -17.84 4.98 -2.65
CA GLY A 540 -18.08 5.74 -3.87
C GLY A 540 -18.34 7.23 -3.62
N MET A 541 -19.17 7.86 -4.44
CA MET A 541 -19.36 9.32 -4.45
C MET A 541 -19.70 9.91 -3.08
N PHE A 542 -20.51 9.21 -2.29
CA PHE A 542 -21.00 9.68 -0.99
C PHE A 542 -20.13 9.25 0.20
N ALA A 543 -18.91 8.77 -0.05
CA ALA A 543 -17.99 8.44 1.03
C ALA A 543 -17.63 9.67 1.87
N THR A 544 -17.46 9.44 3.17
CA THR A 544 -17.13 10.47 4.15
C THR A 544 -15.92 10.04 4.99
N PRO A 545 -15.07 10.97 5.45
CA PRO A 545 -13.91 10.64 6.27
C PRO A 545 -14.29 9.94 7.57
N LYS A 546 -13.45 8.97 7.97
CA LYS A 546 -13.60 8.18 9.20
C LYS A 546 -12.23 8.11 9.90
N PRO A 547 -11.96 8.92 10.93
CA PRO A 547 -10.69 8.84 11.67
C PRO A 547 -10.61 7.58 12.56
N PRO A 548 -9.40 7.11 12.93
CA PRO A 548 -8.10 7.49 12.36
C PRO A 548 -7.96 7.03 10.89
N PRO A 549 -6.99 7.55 10.11
CA PRO A 549 -6.81 7.17 8.70
C PRO A 549 -6.42 5.69 8.51
N ARG A 550 -6.38 5.23 7.25
CA ARG A 550 -6.01 3.88 6.81
C ARG A 550 -6.92 2.76 7.33
N ARG A 551 -8.21 3.04 7.48
CA ARG A 551 -9.20 2.01 7.86
C ARG A 551 -9.62 1.19 6.64
N ARG A 552 -9.74 -0.13 6.82
CA ARG A 552 -10.18 -1.07 5.78
C ARG A 552 -11.64 -1.43 5.93
N TYR A 553 -12.40 -1.30 4.86
CA TYR A 553 -13.81 -1.63 4.79
C TYR A 553 -14.06 -2.68 3.71
N TYR A 554 -14.78 -3.74 4.06
CA TYR A 554 -15.12 -4.82 3.15
C TYR A 554 -16.62 -4.83 2.85
N LEU A 555 -16.97 -5.24 1.64
CA LEU A 555 -18.35 -5.39 1.20
C LEU A 555 -18.45 -6.46 0.13
N GLN A 556 -19.59 -7.14 0.07
CA GLN A 556 -19.93 -8.00 -1.06
C GLN A 556 -20.70 -7.19 -2.09
N VAL A 557 -20.31 -7.35 -3.35
CA VAL A 557 -21.03 -6.80 -4.51
C VAL A 557 -21.31 -7.91 -5.51
N ALA A 558 -22.42 -7.81 -6.23
CA ALA A 558 -22.84 -8.80 -7.21
C ALA A 558 -21.91 -8.84 -8.44
N ALA A 559 -22.03 -9.90 -9.23
CA ALA A 559 -21.25 -10.08 -10.45
C ALA A 559 -21.70 -9.16 -11.61
N GLU A 560 -22.94 -8.67 -11.56
CA GLU A 560 -23.58 -7.90 -12.62
C GLU A 560 -24.30 -6.67 -12.07
N ARG A 561 -24.58 -5.73 -12.96
CA ARG A 561 -25.26 -4.47 -12.65
C ARG A 561 -26.66 -4.75 -12.08
N PRO A 562 -27.13 -3.99 -11.07
CA PRO A 562 -26.51 -2.78 -10.51
C PRO A 562 -25.43 -3.03 -9.44
N TYR A 563 -24.88 -4.24 -9.28
CA TYR A 563 -23.84 -4.66 -8.32
C TYR A 563 -24.18 -4.54 -6.82
N CYS A 564 -25.00 -3.58 -6.41
CA CYS A 564 -25.30 -3.34 -5.00
C CYS A 564 -26.03 -4.54 -4.36
N LEU A 565 -25.69 -4.82 -3.11
CA LEU A 565 -26.31 -5.87 -2.30
C LEU A 565 -26.61 -5.34 -0.89
N HIS A 566 -27.79 -5.69 -0.38
CA HIS A 566 -28.11 -5.55 1.04
C HIS A 566 -27.40 -6.63 1.84
N GLN A 567 -26.78 -6.25 2.95
CA GLN A 567 -25.93 -7.12 3.75
C GLN A 567 -26.49 -7.27 5.16
N TYR A 568 -26.56 -8.50 5.66
CA TYR A 568 -27.09 -8.85 6.97
C TYR A 568 -26.08 -9.73 7.71
N GLN A 569 -25.72 -9.37 8.93
CA GLN A 569 -25.00 -10.25 9.84
C GLN A 569 -26.00 -11.10 10.61
N ILE A 570 -25.76 -12.40 10.68
CA ILE A 570 -26.55 -13.35 11.47
C ILE A 570 -25.67 -13.88 12.58
N VAL A 571 -26.16 -13.81 13.82
CA VAL A 571 -25.49 -14.36 15.01
C VAL A 571 -26.39 -15.43 15.62
N VAL A 572 -25.90 -16.67 15.68
CA VAL A 572 -26.65 -17.82 16.18
C VAL A 572 -26.04 -18.24 17.51
N PHE A 573 -26.82 -18.08 18.59
CA PHE A 573 -26.43 -18.50 19.93
C PHE A 573 -26.89 -19.94 20.17
N LEU A 574 -25.92 -20.83 20.37
CA LEU A 574 -26.14 -22.26 20.58
C LEU A 574 -25.90 -22.62 22.05
N LYS A 575 -26.74 -23.52 22.55
CA LYS A 575 -26.53 -24.25 23.81
C LYS A 575 -26.30 -25.72 23.50
N THR A 576 -25.25 -26.31 24.04
CA THR A 576 -24.98 -27.75 23.95
C THR A 576 -25.09 -28.40 25.32
N GLU A 577 -25.50 -29.67 25.32
CA GLU A 577 -25.54 -30.53 26.50
C GLU A 577 -24.88 -31.85 26.08
N GLY A 578 -23.66 -32.08 26.55
CA GLY A 578 -22.83 -33.23 26.20
C GLY A 578 -21.51 -33.24 26.98
N ASN A 579 -20.90 -34.42 27.15
CA ASN A 579 -19.64 -34.62 27.87
C ASN A 579 -18.49 -35.07 26.95
N VAL A 580 -18.62 -34.84 25.64
CA VAL A 580 -17.67 -35.35 24.64
C VAL A 580 -16.91 -34.18 24.01
N THR A 581 -15.59 -34.31 23.93
CA THR A 581 -14.71 -33.42 23.17
C THR A 581 -14.77 -33.77 21.68
N ASN A 582 -15.81 -33.29 20.99
CA ASN A 582 -15.91 -33.41 19.54
C ASN A 582 -16.59 -32.18 18.93
N THR A 583 -16.10 -31.74 17.77
CA THR A 583 -16.72 -30.69 16.96
C THR A 583 -17.40 -31.32 15.76
N ILE A 584 -18.66 -30.95 15.53
CA ILE A 584 -19.42 -31.37 14.35
C ILE A 584 -19.80 -30.18 13.48
N GLU A 585 -19.90 -30.40 12.17
CA GLU A 585 -20.46 -29.43 11.24
C GLU A 585 -21.84 -29.92 10.77
N ARG A 586 -22.87 -29.10 10.92
CA ARG A 586 -24.24 -29.44 10.54
C ARG A 586 -24.85 -28.37 9.65
N LYS A 587 -25.25 -28.79 8.46
CA LYS A 587 -25.95 -27.95 7.49
C LYS A 587 -27.44 -27.88 7.81
N THR A 588 -28.02 -26.68 7.79
CA THR A 588 -29.45 -26.45 8.01
C THR A 588 -29.98 -25.32 7.16
N SER A 589 -31.23 -25.40 6.72
CA SER A 589 -31.89 -24.30 6.01
C SER A 589 -32.28 -23.19 6.98
N PHE A 590 -32.05 -21.96 6.58
CA PHE A 590 -32.39 -20.75 7.32
C PHE A 590 -33.20 -19.81 6.43
N THR A 591 -34.33 -19.32 6.94
CA THR A 591 -35.20 -18.39 6.21
C THR A 591 -35.52 -17.17 7.07
N MET A 592 -35.27 -15.97 6.56
CA MET A 592 -35.71 -14.72 7.16
C MET A 592 -36.97 -14.22 6.46
N PHE A 593 -37.97 -13.84 7.24
CA PHE A 593 -39.20 -13.23 6.76
C PHE A 593 -39.22 -11.76 7.14
N GLY A 594 -39.14 -10.90 6.13
CA GLY A 594 -39.28 -9.45 6.26
C GLY A 594 -40.62 -8.96 5.73
N GLU A 595 -40.96 -7.71 6.07
CA GLU A 595 -42.19 -7.05 5.58
C GLU A 595 -42.27 -6.95 4.05
N LYS A 596 -41.14 -6.80 3.38
CA LYS A 596 -41.10 -6.62 1.92
C LYS A 596 -40.81 -7.93 1.19
N ASN A 597 -39.87 -8.74 1.70
CA ASN A 597 -39.34 -9.92 1.03
C ASN A 597 -38.88 -10.98 2.03
N LEU A 598 -38.60 -12.18 1.53
CA LEU A 598 -37.96 -13.26 2.28
C LEU A 598 -36.56 -13.57 1.74
N LEU A 599 -35.67 -14.10 2.59
CA LEU A 599 -34.36 -14.59 2.19
C LEU A 599 -34.13 -15.99 2.76
N GLN A 600 -33.92 -16.97 1.87
CA GLN A 600 -33.59 -18.34 2.23
C GLN A 600 -32.13 -18.66 1.88
N LYS A 601 -31.39 -19.23 2.84
CA LYS A 601 -29.99 -19.64 2.72
C LYS A 601 -29.73 -20.95 3.47
N GLU A 602 -28.60 -21.58 3.18
CA GLU A 602 -28.08 -22.69 3.98
C GLU A 602 -27.05 -22.15 4.99
N LEU A 603 -27.10 -22.64 6.22
CA LEU A 603 -26.11 -22.41 7.26
C LEU A 603 -25.31 -23.67 7.51
N SER A 604 -23.99 -23.56 7.60
CA SER A 604 -23.09 -24.57 8.15
C SER A 604 -22.79 -24.23 9.61
N LEU A 605 -23.51 -24.82 10.56
CA LEU A 605 -23.27 -24.60 11.98
C LEU A 605 -22.12 -25.49 12.45
N LYS A 606 -21.09 -24.87 13.02
CA LYS A 606 -20.02 -25.56 13.74
C LYS A 606 -20.41 -25.66 15.20
N ILE A 607 -20.52 -26.88 15.71
CA ILE A 607 -21.01 -27.18 17.05
C ILE A 607 -19.93 -27.95 17.79
N ASP A 608 -19.24 -27.28 18.71
CA ASP A 608 -18.33 -27.92 19.65
C ASP A 608 -19.12 -28.44 20.85
N LEU A 609 -19.18 -29.76 21.01
CA LEU A 609 -19.93 -30.40 22.09
C LEU A 609 -19.30 -30.21 23.48
N SER A 610 -18.05 -29.74 23.55
CA SER A 610 -17.37 -29.43 24.81
C SER A 610 -17.65 -28.01 25.33
N ILE A 611 -18.20 -27.14 24.49
CA ILE A 611 -18.47 -25.73 24.83
C ILE A 611 -19.97 -25.53 25.06
N PRO A 612 -20.42 -25.32 26.31
CA PRO A 612 -21.85 -25.25 26.66
C PRO A 612 -22.61 -24.12 25.96
N GLU A 613 -22.00 -22.95 25.84
CA GLU A 613 -22.55 -21.80 25.12
C GLU A 613 -21.56 -21.32 24.08
N GLN A 614 -21.99 -21.29 22.82
CA GLN A 614 -21.13 -20.92 21.70
C GLN A 614 -21.90 -20.10 20.66
N VAL A 615 -21.15 -19.36 19.85
CA VAL A 615 -21.70 -18.41 18.88
C VAL A 615 -21.19 -18.75 17.49
N ASN A 616 -22.12 -18.88 16.54
CA ASN A 616 -21.80 -18.96 15.12
C ASN A 616 -22.24 -17.66 14.44
N THR A 617 -21.39 -17.12 13.56
CA THR A 617 -21.68 -15.89 12.81
C THR A 617 -21.69 -16.15 11.32
N PHE A 618 -22.50 -15.39 10.58
CA PHE A 618 -22.64 -15.51 9.12
C PHE A 618 -22.92 -14.16 8.48
N LEU A 619 -22.48 -13.98 7.23
CA LEU A 619 -22.84 -12.84 6.39
C LEU A 619 -23.78 -13.29 5.27
N PHE A 620 -24.96 -12.69 5.21
CA PHE A 620 -25.93 -12.91 4.14
C PHE A 620 -26.10 -11.67 3.27
N THR A 621 -26.33 -11.91 1.98
CA THR A 621 -26.56 -10.85 1.00
C THR A 621 -27.81 -11.09 0.17
N SER A 622 -28.46 -9.99 -0.23
CA SER A 622 -29.69 -9.99 -1.04
C SER A 622 -29.71 -8.79 -1.99
N PHE A 623 -30.28 -8.97 -3.19
CA PHE A 623 -30.55 -7.87 -4.12
C PHE A 623 -31.70 -6.98 -3.67
N GLN A 624 -32.62 -7.51 -2.86
CA GLN A 624 -33.80 -6.79 -2.40
C GLN A 624 -33.74 -6.59 -0.90
N HIS A 625 -34.11 -5.39 -0.44
CA HIS A 625 -34.26 -5.08 0.96
C HIS A 625 -35.41 -5.90 1.56
N LEU A 626 -35.18 -6.56 2.71
CA LEU A 626 -36.20 -7.39 3.35
C LEU A 626 -37.26 -6.56 4.10
N GLY A 627 -36.94 -5.30 4.42
CA GLY A 627 -37.77 -4.48 5.32
C GLY A 627 -37.53 -4.86 6.77
N LYS A 628 -38.47 -4.54 7.65
CA LYS A 628 -38.38 -4.98 9.05
C LYS A 628 -38.54 -6.50 9.11
N ILE A 629 -37.59 -7.17 9.72
CA ILE A 629 -37.63 -8.63 9.91
C ILE A 629 -38.54 -8.94 11.10
N HIS A 630 -39.49 -9.85 10.91
CA HIS A 630 -40.50 -10.23 11.92
C HIS A 630 -40.32 -11.65 12.45
N SER A 631 -39.84 -12.59 11.63
CA SER A 631 -39.53 -13.95 12.06
C SER A 631 -38.37 -14.57 11.30
N VAL A 632 -37.77 -15.59 11.91
CA VAL A 632 -36.72 -16.44 11.35
C VAL A 632 -37.12 -17.90 11.52
N GLU A 633 -36.96 -18.72 10.48
CA GLU A 633 -37.15 -20.16 10.53
C GLU A 633 -35.84 -20.91 10.31
N VAL A 634 -35.57 -21.90 11.16
CA VAL A 634 -34.41 -22.80 11.02
C VAL A 634 -34.88 -24.24 11.10
N CYS A 635 -34.38 -25.13 10.23
CA CYS A 635 -34.67 -26.56 10.38
C CYS A 635 -34.12 -27.08 11.71
N SER A 636 -34.94 -27.81 12.48
CA SER A 636 -34.60 -28.27 13.83
C SER A 636 -33.31 -29.09 13.84
N LEU A 637 -32.43 -28.80 14.80
CA LEU A 637 -31.16 -29.51 15.03
C LEU A 637 -31.32 -30.80 15.84
N SER A 638 -32.56 -31.21 16.15
CA SER A 638 -32.87 -32.29 17.10
C SER A 638 -32.04 -33.57 16.88
N ASN A 639 -31.49 -34.07 18.01
CA ASN A 639 -30.68 -35.27 18.19
C ASN A 639 -29.43 -35.34 17.28
N ILE A 640 -28.28 -34.96 17.83
CA ILE A 640 -26.97 -35.28 17.24
C ILE A 640 -26.72 -36.79 17.43
N ASN A 641 -26.92 -37.29 18.66
CA ASN A 641 -26.97 -38.71 19.03
C ASN A 641 -27.69 -38.88 20.40
N ASN A 642 -27.81 -40.11 20.91
CA ASN A 642 -28.55 -40.42 22.15
C ASN A 642 -28.01 -39.73 23.43
N ALA A 643 -26.79 -39.18 23.40
CA ALA A 643 -26.13 -38.60 24.58
C ALA A 643 -25.83 -37.09 24.46
N ASN A 644 -25.88 -36.50 23.25
CA ASN A 644 -25.54 -35.08 23.05
C ASN A 644 -26.67 -34.32 22.36
N LYS A 645 -26.99 -33.14 22.88
CA LYS A 645 -28.01 -32.22 22.35
C LYS A 645 -27.38 -30.88 22.01
N ALA A 646 -27.85 -30.26 20.93
CA ALA A 646 -27.55 -28.88 20.59
C ALA A 646 -28.85 -28.16 20.22
N ILE A 647 -29.04 -26.97 20.79
CA ILE A 647 -30.25 -26.16 20.63
C ILE A 647 -29.85 -24.74 20.28
N ILE A 648 -30.51 -24.15 19.28
CA ILE A 648 -30.41 -22.70 19.04
C ILE A 648 -31.28 -21.99 20.09
N LYS A 649 -30.62 -21.20 20.95
CA LYS A 649 -31.24 -20.42 22.05
C LYS A 649 -31.90 -19.16 21.51
N SER A 650 -31.14 -18.38 20.75
CA SER A 650 -31.61 -17.16 20.11
C SER A 650 -30.80 -16.86 18.86
N ILE A 651 -31.35 -16.00 18.01
CA ILE A 651 -30.72 -15.56 16.77
C ILE A 651 -30.77 -14.04 16.74
N GLU A 652 -29.65 -13.41 16.46
CA GLU A 652 -29.59 -11.97 16.19
C GLU A 652 -29.42 -11.76 14.69
N VAL A 653 -30.14 -10.78 14.16
CA VAL A 653 -30.00 -10.37 12.76
C VAL A 653 -29.74 -8.88 12.72
N ASN A 654 -28.61 -8.48 12.13
CA ASN A 654 -28.20 -7.08 12.02
C ASN A 654 -28.18 -6.68 10.56
N TYR A 655 -29.05 -5.73 10.16
CA TYR A 655 -28.92 -5.09 8.86
C TYR A 655 -27.73 -4.12 8.89
N LEU A 656 -26.76 -4.33 8.01
CA LEU A 656 -25.51 -3.58 8.00
C LEU A 656 -25.73 -2.24 7.30
N HIS A 657 -25.89 -1.19 8.10
CA HIS A 657 -26.13 0.17 7.63
C HIS A 657 -25.33 1.19 8.45
N PRO A 658 -24.82 2.28 7.84
CA PRO A 658 -24.11 3.35 8.56
C PRO A 658 -25.02 4.28 9.40
N GLU A 659 -26.34 4.12 9.33
CA GLU A 659 -27.30 4.93 10.11
C GLU A 659 -27.85 4.09 11.24
N ALA A 660 -27.60 4.48 12.49
CA ALA A 660 -28.02 3.75 13.67
C ALA A 660 -29.52 3.39 13.69
N THR A 661 -30.38 4.29 13.23
CA THR A 661 -31.84 4.07 13.18
C THR A 661 -32.28 2.97 12.22
N LYS A 662 -31.45 2.66 11.22
CA LYS A 662 -31.68 1.57 10.25
C LYS A 662 -31.02 0.27 10.66
N ILE A 663 -30.14 0.28 11.67
CA ILE A 663 -29.57 -0.94 12.23
C ILE A 663 -30.68 -1.66 12.97
N SER A 664 -31.23 -2.70 12.33
CA SER A 664 -32.27 -3.52 12.93
C SER A 664 -31.64 -4.58 13.82
N GLU A 665 -30.91 -4.21 14.87
CA GLU A 665 -30.41 -5.20 15.84
C GLU A 665 -31.61 -5.79 16.58
N LYS A 666 -31.96 -7.01 16.18
CA LYS A 666 -33.12 -7.71 16.72
C LYS A 666 -32.71 -9.11 17.12
N GLN A 667 -32.87 -9.36 18.41
CA GLN A 667 -32.86 -10.70 18.93
C GLN A 667 -34.20 -11.38 18.63
N PHE A 668 -34.14 -12.59 18.11
CA PHE A 668 -35.26 -13.48 17.83
C PHE A 668 -35.14 -14.69 18.74
N CYS A 669 -36.17 -14.91 19.56
CA CYS A 669 -36.20 -15.97 20.55
C CYS A 669 -37.13 -17.09 20.09
N ARG A 670 -36.81 -18.31 20.50
CA ARG A 670 -37.53 -19.52 20.09
C ARG A 670 -39.00 -19.44 20.52
N VAL A 671 -39.92 -19.66 19.58
CA VAL A 671 -41.36 -19.70 19.89
C VAL A 671 -41.70 -21.08 20.51
N PRO A 672 -42.37 -21.15 21.68
CA PRO A 672 -42.79 -22.41 22.28
C PRO A 672 -43.82 -23.12 21.41
N SER A 673 -43.54 -24.36 20.97
CA SER A 673 -44.51 -25.19 20.24
C SER A 673 -45.53 -25.81 21.22
N LYS A 674 -46.83 -25.70 20.92
CA LYS A 674 -47.90 -26.42 21.66
C LYS A 674 -48.14 -27.86 21.20
N LYS A 675 -47.54 -28.33 20.11
CA LYS A 675 -47.68 -29.70 19.59
C LYS A 675 -46.48 -30.02 18.68
N GLU A 676 -45.48 -30.74 19.19
CA GLU A 676 -44.58 -31.51 18.32
C GLU A 676 -45.37 -32.71 17.79
N GLN A 677 -45.96 -32.59 16.61
CA GLN A 677 -46.69 -33.68 15.95
C GLN A 677 -46.09 -33.94 14.56
N LYS A 678 -45.04 -34.79 14.56
CA LYS A 678 -44.69 -35.71 13.46
C LYS A 678 -44.64 -35.11 12.04
N SER A 679 -43.78 -34.11 11.79
CA SER A 679 -43.03 -34.05 10.52
C SER A 679 -41.85 -33.09 10.65
N LYS A 680 -40.59 -33.57 10.61
CA LYS A 680 -39.33 -32.78 10.39
C LYS A 680 -39.46 -31.25 10.63
N GLU A 681 -39.82 -30.84 11.85
CA GLU A 681 -40.55 -29.59 12.07
C GLU A 681 -39.58 -28.42 12.25
N LYS A 682 -39.68 -27.40 11.40
CA LYS A 682 -38.87 -26.18 11.50
C LYS A 682 -39.07 -25.49 12.85
N THR A 683 -38.01 -24.93 13.42
CA THR A 683 -38.09 -24.07 14.61
C THR A 683 -38.26 -22.61 14.18
N VAL A 684 -39.28 -21.95 14.72
CA VAL A 684 -39.58 -20.54 14.47
C VAL A 684 -39.01 -19.68 15.59
N PHE A 685 -38.39 -18.57 15.22
CA PHE A 685 -37.89 -17.54 16.13
C PHE A 685 -38.59 -16.20 15.83
N SER A 686 -39.01 -15.48 16.87
CA SER A 686 -39.75 -14.23 16.76
C SER A 686 -39.18 -13.16 17.69
N SER A 687 -39.19 -11.91 17.23
CA SER A 687 -38.74 -10.76 18.04
C SER A 687 -39.71 -10.37 19.16
N ILE A 688 -40.96 -10.86 19.12
CA ILE A 688 -42.00 -10.54 20.13
C ILE A 688 -41.79 -11.37 21.42
N HIS A 689 -41.18 -12.55 21.30
CA HIS A 689 -41.13 -13.56 22.36
C HIS A 689 -39.84 -13.53 23.20
N CYS A 690 -39.02 -12.48 23.12
CA CYS A 690 -37.77 -12.38 23.89
C CYS A 690 -37.94 -11.83 25.32
N HIS A 691 -39.16 -11.45 25.72
CA HIS A 691 -39.45 -10.84 27.03
C HIS A 691 -40.07 -11.79 28.07
N HIS A 692 -39.80 -13.09 28.00
CA HIS A 692 -40.25 -14.04 29.02
C HIS A 692 -39.13 -14.89 29.58
#